data_AF-A0AAD7H1J1-F1
#
_entry.id   AF-A0AAD7H1J1-F1
#
_cell.length_a   1.000
_cell.length_b   1.000
_cell.length_c   1.000
_cell.angle_alpha   90.00
_cell.angle_beta   90.00
_cell.angle_gamma   90.00
#
_symmetry.space_group_name_H-M   'P 1'
#
loop_
_entity.id
_entity.type
_entity.pdbx_description
1 polymer ?
#
loop_
_entity_poly.entity_id
_entity_poly.type
_entity_poly.pdbx_seq_one_letter_code
_entity_poly.pdbx_strand_id
1 'polypeptide(L)'
;MQDGRAPRIKNRAPAAIQITAEQLLREAQERQETAFRAPKQRVEDFEELHEYRGRKRKEFEERIRRTRGSIKEWLQYANWEASQNEFARSRSIFERALDVDPRSIQLWLSYSEMELKSRNVQHARNLFDRAVTLLPRVDQLWYKYVYLEELLQNVPGARQVFERWMQWEPDDKAWQAYIKMEERYGELDRASAIYERWIAVRPEPRVWVKWGKFEEERAKLDKAREVFQTALEFYGDDEEQVEKAQAVFGAFAKMETRLKEYERARVIYKFALARISRSKSVALYAAYTKFEKQHGTRTTLESTVLGKRRIQYEEELSHDGRNYDVWFDYARLEEGAWRDLKDEGATTEEEEAAAVRVREVYERAVSQVPPGGEKRHWRRYIFLWLDYALFEEIETKDYGRARQIYQEAIKLLPHKQFTFAKVWLMFAKFEVRRLDLPAARKLLGAAIGMCPKEALFKGYIELEIELREFDRARQLYEKYLEFDPANSPAWIKFAELESQLQDFARTRAIFELGVSQSPLSMPELLWKAYIDFEIEEGERETARALYERLIQLSGHVKVWISYALFEAEPIPIPRALREDEDEDDEAEVRVVQGDAGLARQVFERGYKDMKSKGLKSERVALLEVWKTFEESNGSADDVTKVLGMVPIVSKRRHVDTETGQTVEDWDMVFPDDEREANPTSFKFLQSALAWKNAQAKGTGGPTILSGFTAASSAKEDDAHSDVASSHGDESE
;
A
#
# COMPACT_ATOMS: atom_id res chain seq x y z
N MET A 1 -58.46 -9.15 68.68
CA MET A 1 -59.68 -8.81 67.93
C MET A 1 -59.43 -9.15 66.47
N GLN A 2 -60.41 -9.77 65.79
CA GLN A 2 -60.32 -10.06 64.37
C GLN A 2 -60.68 -8.81 63.57
N ASP A 3 -59.69 -8.07 63.10
CA ASP A 3 -59.93 -7.13 61.99
C ASP A 3 -60.07 -7.94 60.71
N GLY A 4 -61.33 -8.19 60.33
CA GLY A 4 -61.75 -8.99 59.18
C GLY A 4 -61.40 -8.36 57.84
N ARG A 5 -60.11 -8.23 57.54
CA ARG A 5 -59.64 -8.07 56.17
C ARG A 5 -59.75 -9.43 55.49
N ALA A 6 -60.72 -9.55 54.59
CA ALA A 6 -60.80 -10.65 53.61
C ALA A 6 -59.40 -10.90 53.01
N PRO A 7 -59.04 -12.16 52.66
CA PRO A 7 -57.74 -12.46 52.10
C PRO A 7 -57.53 -11.61 50.85
N ARG A 8 -56.69 -10.58 50.98
CA ARG A 8 -56.33 -9.69 49.87
C ARG A 8 -55.71 -10.58 48.81
N ILE A 9 -56.45 -10.78 47.71
CA ILE A 9 -55.98 -11.50 46.53
C ILE A 9 -54.75 -10.75 46.04
N LYS A 10 -53.56 -11.23 46.42
CA LYS A 10 -52.31 -10.60 46.03
C LYS A 10 -52.16 -10.83 44.54
N ASN A 11 -52.31 -9.78 43.75
CA ASN A 11 -52.02 -9.85 42.33
C ASN A 11 -50.55 -10.27 42.17
N ARG A 12 -50.32 -11.43 41.55
CA ARG A 12 -48.98 -11.97 41.26
C ARG A 12 -48.49 -11.59 39.86
N ALA A 13 -49.23 -10.75 39.13
CA ALA A 13 -48.73 -10.14 37.92
C ALA A 13 -47.39 -9.41 38.20
N PRO A 14 -46.45 -9.39 37.25
CA PRO A 14 -45.20 -8.67 37.42
C PRO A 14 -45.49 -7.19 37.70
N ALA A 15 -44.85 -6.63 38.73
CA ALA A 15 -44.96 -5.22 39.04
C ALA A 15 -44.39 -4.39 37.88
N ALA A 16 -45.13 -3.37 37.43
CA ALA A 16 -44.72 -2.49 36.33
C ALA A 16 -43.43 -1.70 36.62
N ILE A 17 -43.07 -1.56 37.90
CA ILE A 17 -41.81 -1.00 38.36
C ILE A 17 -41.14 -2.07 39.23
N GLN A 18 -39.95 -2.51 38.82
CA GLN A 18 -39.10 -3.37 39.64
C GLN A 18 -38.29 -2.49 40.59
N ILE A 19 -38.34 -2.77 41.89
CA ILE A 19 -37.59 -1.99 42.89
C ILE A 19 -36.10 -2.25 42.69
N THR A 20 -35.37 -1.23 42.28
CA THR A 20 -33.92 -1.31 42.05
C THR A 20 -33.14 -1.01 43.34
N ALA A 21 -31.86 -1.44 43.38
CA ALA A 21 -30.96 -1.06 44.47
C ALA A 21 -30.79 0.46 44.59
N GLU A 22 -30.87 1.20 43.49
CA GLU A 22 -30.86 2.67 43.46
C GLU A 22 -32.03 3.26 44.26
N GLN A 23 -33.26 2.77 44.05
CA GLN A 23 -34.42 3.23 44.81
C GLN A 23 -34.27 2.98 46.31
N LEU A 24 -33.70 1.84 46.71
CA LEU A 24 -33.45 1.53 48.12
C LEU A 24 -32.39 2.45 48.74
N LEU A 25 -31.30 2.74 48.02
CA LEU A 25 -30.28 3.70 48.48
C LEU A 25 -30.82 5.12 48.58
N ARG A 26 -31.65 5.53 47.61
CA ARG A 26 -32.32 6.84 47.62
C ARG A 26 -33.28 6.97 48.79
N GLU A 27 -34.17 6.00 49.00
CA GLU A 27 -35.06 5.98 50.17
C GLU A 27 -34.28 5.93 51.49
N ALA A 28 -33.15 5.22 51.56
CA ALA A 28 -32.31 5.18 52.75
C ALA A 28 -31.67 6.54 53.05
N GLN A 29 -31.24 7.28 52.03
CA GLN A 29 -30.68 8.62 52.19
C GLN A 29 -31.77 9.67 52.48
N GLU A 30 -32.97 9.55 51.90
CA GLU A 30 -34.12 10.40 52.22
C GLU A 30 -34.66 10.15 53.65
N ARG A 31 -34.50 8.93 54.18
CA ARG A 31 -34.81 8.58 55.59
C ARG A 31 -33.64 8.82 56.55
N GLN A 32 -32.47 9.26 56.07
CA GLN A 32 -31.35 9.55 56.97
C GLN A 32 -31.67 10.81 57.78
N GLU A 33 -31.87 10.65 59.09
CA GLU A 33 -32.14 11.77 59.99
C GLU A 33 -31.09 12.88 59.82
N THR A 34 -31.55 14.11 59.58
CA THR A 34 -30.65 15.25 59.39
C THR A 34 -29.83 15.47 60.66
N ALA A 35 -28.51 15.34 60.55
CA ALA A 35 -27.61 15.46 61.70
C ALA A 35 -27.93 16.70 62.54
N PHE A 36 -28.07 16.50 63.86
CA PHE A 36 -28.50 17.53 64.81
C PHE A 36 -27.67 18.81 64.68
N ARG A 37 -28.33 19.92 64.33
CA ARG A 37 -27.72 21.25 64.26
C ARG A 37 -27.98 21.97 65.58
N ALA A 38 -26.91 22.32 66.29
CA ALA A 38 -27.01 23.12 67.51
C ALA A 38 -27.75 24.45 67.25
N PRO A 39 -28.56 24.95 68.20
CA PRO A 39 -29.29 26.21 68.04
C PRO A 39 -28.32 27.38 67.88
N LYS A 40 -28.71 28.37 67.08
CA LYS A 40 -27.94 29.60 66.86
C LYS A 40 -28.02 30.52 68.08
N GLN A 41 -27.12 30.32 69.05
CA GLN A 41 -26.91 31.26 70.15
C GLN A 41 -26.26 32.55 69.60
N ARG A 42 -26.79 33.72 70.00
CA ARG A 42 -26.11 35.01 69.85
C ARG A 42 -25.20 35.21 71.07
N VAL A 43 -24.05 35.84 70.87
CA VAL A 43 -23.13 36.23 71.94
C VAL A 43 -23.33 37.71 72.16
N GLU A 44 -23.78 38.09 73.36
CA GLU A 44 -24.16 39.47 73.66
C GLU A 44 -23.05 40.20 74.45
N ASP A 45 -22.40 39.51 75.40
CA ASP A 45 -21.39 40.10 76.28
C ASP A 45 -19.96 39.56 76.09
N PHE A 46 -18.97 40.33 76.57
CA PHE A 46 -17.56 39.92 76.59
C PHE A 46 -17.29 38.65 77.43
N GLU A 47 -18.08 38.41 78.48
CA GLU A 47 -17.98 37.20 79.30
C GLU A 47 -18.45 35.95 78.54
N GLU A 48 -19.61 36.03 77.88
CA GLU A 48 -20.10 34.98 76.99
C GLU A 48 -19.13 34.71 75.83
N LEU A 49 -18.53 35.76 75.27
CA LEU A 49 -17.49 35.64 74.23
C LEU A 49 -16.24 34.92 74.78
N HIS A 50 -15.85 35.22 76.01
CA HIS A 50 -14.74 34.54 76.67
C HIS A 50 -15.05 33.07 76.97
N GLU A 51 -16.27 32.75 77.41
CA GLU A 51 -16.71 31.37 77.63
C GLU A 51 -16.81 30.57 76.32
N TYR A 52 -17.39 31.16 75.28
CA TYR A 52 -17.41 30.59 73.92
C TYR A 52 -15.99 30.32 73.41
N ARG A 53 -15.08 31.30 73.57
CA ARG A 53 -13.66 31.12 73.23
C ARG A 53 -13.02 30.02 74.05
N GLY A 54 -13.28 29.95 75.36
CA GLY A 54 -12.78 28.91 76.26
C GLY A 54 -13.23 27.51 75.86
N ARG A 55 -14.54 27.33 75.57
CA ARG A 55 -15.10 26.06 75.08
C ARG A 55 -14.47 25.64 73.75
N LYS A 56 -14.36 26.56 72.78
CA LYS A 56 -13.76 26.28 71.47
C LYS A 56 -12.26 25.98 71.55
N ARG A 57 -11.51 26.71 72.36
CA ARG A 57 -10.09 26.42 72.63
C ARG A 57 -9.89 25.04 73.23
N LYS A 58 -10.69 24.67 74.24
CA LYS A 58 -10.66 23.33 74.83
C LYS A 58 -10.98 22.24 73.80
N GLU A 59 -11.98 22.46 72.96
CA GLU A 59 -12.33 21.55 71.86
C GLU A 59 -11.15 21.35 70.88
N PHE A 60 -10.52 22.43 70.41
CA PHE A 60 -9.37 22.37 69.51
C PHE A 60 -8.12 21.77 70.16
N GLU A 61 -7.78 22.15 71.39
CA GLU A 61 -6.64 21.57 72.13
C GLU A 61 -6.85 20.08 72.45
N GLU A 62 -8.09 19.63 72.72
CA GLU A 62 -8.39 18.20 72.86
C GLU A 62 -8.25 17.45 71.52
N ARG A 63 -8.72 18.02 70.41
CA ARG A 63 -8.54 17.44 69.06
C ARG A 63 -7.06 17.33 68.70
N ILE A 64 -6.29 18.40 68.94
CA ILE A 64 -4.83 18.43 68.71
C ILE A 64 -4.10 17.43 69.63
N ARG A 65 -4.53 17.29 70.89
CA ARG A 65 -3.96 16.30 71.81
C ARG A 65 -4.22 14.86 71.36
N ARG A 66 -5.42 14.58 70.83
CA ARG A 66 -5.79 13.26 70.27
C ARG A 66 -5.09 12.98 68.93
N THR A 67 -4.93 14.01 68.09
CA THR A 67 -4.48 13.86 66.70
C THR A 67 -3.32 14.81 66.37
N ARG A 68 -2.23 14.72 67.14
CA ARG A 68 -1.10 15.68 67.10
C ARG A 68 -0.49 15.89 65.71
N GLY A 69 -0.46 14.88 64.86
CA GLY A 69 0.07 14.96 63.49
C GLY A 69 -0.91 15.52 62.44
N SER A 70 -2.18 15.80 62.77
CA SER A 70 -3.14 16.32 61.79
C SER A 70 -2.97 17.83 61.58
N ILE A 71 -2.21 18.19 60.56
CA ILE A 71 -2.04 19.58 60.08
C ILE A 71 -3.39 20.28 59.89
N LYS A 72 -4.45 19.56 59.49
CA LYS A 72 -5.79 20.14 59.29
C LYS A 72 -6.40 20.71 60.57
N GLU A 73 -6.22 20.05 61.72
CA GLU A 73 -6.75 20.56 63.00
C GLU A 73 -5.97 21.78 63.48
N TRP A 74 -4.63 21.76 63.33
CA TRP A 74 -3.77 22.93 63.60
C TRP A 74 -4.17 24.14 62.75
N LEU A 75 -4.37 23.94 61.44
CA LEU A 75 -4.81 25.00 60.52
C LEU A 75 -6.21 25.54 60.87
N GLN A 76 -7.16 24.66 61.21
CA GLN A 76 -8.49 25.09 61.63
C GLN A 76 -8.43 25.91 62.92
N TYR A 77 -7.64 25.48 63.91
CA TYR A 77 -7.52 26.21 65.16
C TYR A 77 -6.83 27.57 64.98
N ALA A 78 -5.71 27.62 64.25
CA ALA A 78 -4.97 28.85 64.01
C ALA A 78 -5.77 29.88 63.19
N ASN A 79 -6.51 29.42 62.17
CA ASN A 79 -7.43 30.27 61.40
C ASN A 79 -8.63 30.74 62.24
N TRP A 80 -9.12 29.92 63.17
CA TRP A 80 -10.20 30.32 64.07
C TRP A 80 -9.74 31.42 65.05
N GLU A 81 -8.55 31.32 65.66
CA GLU A 81 -8.01 32.40 66.50
C GLU A 81 -7.72 33.67 65.68
N ALA A 82 -7.28 33.54 64.42
CA ALA A 82 -7.15 34.68 63.50
C ALA A 82 -8.52 35.35 63.21
N SER A 83 -9.61 34.57 63.10
CA SER A 83 -10.98 35.11 62.96
C SER A 83 -11.47 35.86 64.22
N GLN A 84 -10.87 35.57 65.37
CA GLN A 84 -11.13 36.26 66.65
C GLN A 84 -10.27 37.51 66.86
N ASN A 85 -9.42 37.88 65.87
CA ASN A 85 -8.38 38.91 65.95
C ASN A 85 -7.30 38.65 67.03
N GLU A 86 -7.20 37.44 67.58
CA GLU A 86 -6.15 37.07 68.56
C GLU A 86 -4.88 36.55 67.85
N PHE A 87 -4.30 37.40 66.99
CA PHE A 87 -3.13 37.06 66.16
C PHE A 87 -1.93 36.55 66.97
N ALA A 88 -1.71 37.06 68.20
CA ALA A 88 -0.65 36.57 69.08
C ALA A 88 -0.82 35.09 69.48
N ARG A 89 -2.06 34.62 69.69
CA ARG A 89 -2.33 33.19 69.91
C ARG A 89 -2.21 32.40 68.61
N SER A 90 -2.73 32.93 67.50
CA SER A 90 -2.60 32.31 66.17
C SER A 90 -1.12 32.03 65.83
N ARG A 91 -0.22 33.00 66.05
CA ARG A 91 1.25 32.81 65.97
C ARG A 91 1.74 31.66 66.84
N SER A 92 1.41 31.66 68.14
CA SER A 92 1.83 30.58 69.05
C SER A 92 1.36 29.20 68.59
N ILE A 93 0.17 29.09 67.99
CA ILE A 93 -0.36 27.83 67.44
C ILE A 93 0.38 27.44 66.16
N PHE A 94 0.70 28.39 65.29
CA PHE A 94 1.49 28.12 64.10
C PHE A 94 2.93 27.71 64.44
N GLU A 95 3.61 28.38 65.38
CA GLU A 95 4.94 27.95 65.86
C GLU A 95 4.87 26.53 66.47
N ARG A 96 3.89 26.26 67.34
CA ARG A 96 3.65 24.90 67.89
C ARG A 96 3.34 23.84 66.83
N ALA A 97 2.70 24.22 65.72
CA ALA A 97 2.44 23.32 64.61
C ALA A 97 3.73 23.07 63.79
N LEU A 98 4.56 24.10 63.61
CA LEU A 98 5.88 23.99 62.98
C LEU A 98 6.87 23.20 63.84
N ASP A 99 6.79 23.26 65.18
CA ASP A 99 7.55 22.38 66.08
C ASP A 99 7.19 20.89 65.91
N VAL A 100 5.98 20.60 65.43
CA VAL A 100 5.51 19.23 65.16
C VAL A 100 5.85 18.77 63.75
N ASP A 101 5.68 19.62 62.74
CA ASP A 101 6.11 19.36 61.37
C ASP A 101 6.72 20.61 60.71
N PRO A 102 8.06 20.80 60.82
CA PRO A 102 8.76 21.91 60.18
C PRO A 102 8.77 21.82 58.64
N ARG A 103 8.42 20.67 58.05
CA ARG A 103 8.52 20.41 56.60
C ARG A 103 7.21 20.69 55.87
N SER A 104 6.11 20.93 56.59
CA SER A 104 4.81 21.18 55.99
C SER A 104 4.73 22.53 55.25
N ILE A 105 4.83 22.49 53.93
CA ILE A 105 4.70 23.67 53.06
C ILE A 105 3.37 24.40 53.32
N GLN A 106 2.28 23.65 53.54
CA GLN A 106 0.96 24.22 53.81
C GLN A 106 0.91 25.02 55.12
N LEU A 107 1.65 24.62 56.16
CA LEU A 107 1.74 25.39 57.41
C LEU A 107 2.45 26.72 57.17
N TRP A 108 3.63 26.70 56.53
CA TRP A 108 4.39 27.92 56.20
C TRP A 108 3.57 28.90 55.36
N LEU A 109 2.90 28.41 54.31
CA LEU A 109 2.04 29.24 53.47
C LEU A 109 0.87 29.83 54.28
N SER A 110 0.12 29.01 55.00
CA SER A 110 -1.07 29.48 55.75
C SER A 110 -0.71 30.48 56.85
N TYR A 111 0.45 30.29 57.50
CA TYR A 111 0.98 31.22 58.51
C TYR A 111 1.42 32.55 57.86
N SER A 112 2.14 32.50 56.74
CA SER A 112 2.53 33.70 56.00
C SER A 112 1.32 34.50 55.49
N GLU A 113 0.29 33.82 54.98
CA GLU A 113 -0.97 34.43 54.56
C GLU A 113 -1.73 35.06 55.73
N MET A 114 -1.65 34.49 56.93
CA MET A 114 -2.23 35.06 58.14
C MET A 114 -1.51 36.35 58.54
N GLU A 115 -0.17 36.36 58.55
CA GLU A 115 0.61 37.58 58.82
C GLU A 115 0.36 38.67 57.78
N LEU A 116 0.25 38.32 56.50
CA LEU A 116 -0.10 39.26 55.43
C LEU A 116 -1.51 39.83 55.58
N LYS A 117 -2.51 39.00 55.94
CA LYS A 117 -3.87 39.47 56.28
C LYS A 117 -3.87 40.44 57.48
N SER A 118 -3.01 40.18 58.47
CA SER A 118 -2.82 41.08 59.63
C SER A 118 -1.99 42.34 59.32
N ARG A 119 -1.55 42.53 58.07
CA ARG A 119 -0.68 43.62 57.57
C ARG A 119 0.71 43.68 58.21
N ASN A 120 1.15 42.62 58.90
CA ASN A 120 2.47 42.55 59.55
C ASN A 120 3.56 42.12 58.57
N VAL A 121 3.86 42.97 57.58
CA VAL A 121 4.80 42.69 56.47
C VAL A 121 6.17 42.21 56.96
N GLN A 122 6.73 42.82 58.00
CA GLN A 122 8.05 42.42 58.50
C GLN A 122 8.04 41.02 59.15
N HIS A 123 6.94 40.62 59.80
CA HIS A 123 6.82 39.26 60.32
C HIS A 123 6.67 38.25 59.17
N ALA A 124 5.90 38.58 58.13
CA ALA A 124 5.82 37.77 56.92
C ALA A 124 7.19 37.60 56.22
N ARG A 125 8.00 38.67 56.12
CA ARG A 125 9.39 38.60 55.60
C ARG A 125 10.26 37.66 56.41
N ASN A 126 10.33 37.87 57.73
CA ASN A 126 11.13 37.02 58.63
C ASN A 126 10.68 35.55 58.54
N LEU A 127 9.37 35.32 58.37
CA LEU A 127 8.81 33.99 58.23
C LEU A 127 9.18 33.34 56.88
N PHE A 128 9.08 34.07 55.77
CA PHE A 128 9.51 33.57 54.46
C PHE A 128 11.02 33.30 54.41
N ASP A 129 11.84 34.18 54.98
CA ASP A 129 13.29 33.99 55.09
C ASP A 129 13.64 32.72 55.89
N ARG A 130 12.96 32.50 57.02
CA ARG A 130 13.08 31.26 57.82
C ARG A 130 12.60 30.03 57.05
N ALA A 131 11.46 30.12 56.36
CA ALA A 131 10.88 29.02 55.58
C ALA A 131 11.81 28.60 54.43
N VAL A 132 12.36 29.57 53.70
CA VAL A 132 13.31 29.39 52.60
C VAL A 132 14.64 28.82 53.10
N THR A 133 15.13 29.27 54.26
CA THR A 133 16.36 28.74 54.87
C THR A 133 16.21 27.29 55.34
N LEU A 134 15.02 26.90 55.81
CA LEU A 134 14.73 25.52 56.24
C LEU A 134 14.36 24.59 55.09
N LEU A 135 13.71 25.10 54.03
CA LEU A 135 13.18 24.33 52.90
C LEU A 135 13.63 24.91 51.54
N PRO A 136 14.96 25.01 51.28
CA PRO A 136 15.48 25.70 50.08
C PRO A 136 15.12 25.00 48.76
N ARG A 137 14.73 23.72 48.77
CA ARG A 137 14.27 22.99 47.56
C ARG A 137 12.79 23.15 47.23
N VAL A 138 12.04 23.98 47.98
CA VAL A 138 10.60 24.19 47.74
C VAL A 138 10.39 25.50 46.98
N ASP A 139 10.41 25.42 45.65
CA ASP A 139 10.22 26.56 44.74
C ASP A 139 8.97 27.40 45.06
N GLN A 140 7.89 26.78 45.53
CA GLN A 140 6.65 27.48 45.90
C GLN A 140 6.86 28.54 46.98
N LEU A 141 7.78 28.32 47.93
CA LEU A 141 8.10 29.29 48.98
C LEU A 141 8.90 30.47 48.42
N TRP A 142 9.89 30.19 47.56
CA TRP A 142 10.65 31.22 46.85
C TRP A 142 9.76 32.09 45.96
N TYR A 143 8.89 31.48 45.14
CA TYR A 143 7.92 32.22 44.32
C TYR A 143 7.02 33.13 45.14
N LYS A 144 6.53 32.67 46.29
CA LYS A 144 5.67 33.48 47.19
C LYS A 144 6.45 34.60 47.88
N TYR A 145 7.71 34.37 48.24
CA TYR A 145 8.57 35.40 48.84
C TYR A 145 8.97 36.48 47.82
N VAL A 146 9.41 36.09 46.62
CA VAL A 146 9.66 37.03 45.51
C VAL A 146 8.41 37.84 45.19
N TYR A 147 7.25 37.18 45.06
CA TYR A 147 5.98 37.85 44.76
C TYR A 147 5.57 38.83 45.86
N LEU A 148 5.88 38.55 47.12
CA LEU A 148 5.69 39.50 48.22
C LEU A 148 6.57 40.75 48.06
N GLU A 149 7.88 40.60 47.79
CA GLU A 149 8.75 41.75 47.60
C GLU A 149 8.40 42.55 46.32
N GLU A 150 7.94 41.88 45.26
CA GLU A 150 7.44 42.52 44.03
C GLU A 150 6.15 43.31 44.28
N LEU A 151 5.18 42.76 45.03
CA LEU A 151 3.98 43.49 45.48
C LEU A 151 4.31 44.72 46.33
N LEU A 152 5.40 44.66 47.10
CA LEU A 152 5.91 45.77 47.91
C LEU A 152 6.81 46.73 47.11
N GLN A 153 6.96 46.52 45.80
CA GLN A 153 7.83 47.27 44.87
C GLN A 153 9.31 47.30 45.28
N ASN A 154 9.74 46.37 46.14
CA ASN A 154 11.12 46.25 46.62
C ASN A 154 11.97 45.45 45.62
N VAL A 155 12.21 46.01 44.44
CA VAL A 155 12.98 45.36 43.36
C VAL A 155 14.38 44.90 43.82
N PRO A 156 15.16 45.69 44.61
CA PRO A 156 16.45 45.23 45.12
C PRO A 156 16.32 44.02 46.07
N GLY A 157 15.29 44.01 46.94
CA GLY A 157 15.00 42.86 47.80
C GLY A 157 14.62 41.62 47.01
N ALA A 158 13.71 41.75 46.04
CA ALA A 158 13.32 40.66 45.15
C ALA A 158 14.52 40.06 44.39
N ARG A 159 15.45 40.91 43.90
CA ARG A 159 16.73 40.47 43.31
C ARG A 159 17.62 39.73 44.30
N GLN A 160 17.74 40.21 45.54
CA GLN A 160 18.52 39.52 46.58
C GLN A 160 17.94 38.14 46.92
N VAL A 161 16.60 38.01 46.92
CA VAL A 161 15.92 36.71 47.07
C VAL A 161 16.20 35.80 45.88
N PHE A 162 16.13 36.31 44.65
CA PHE A 162 16.49 35.54 43.45
C PHE A 162 17.95 35.09 43.44
N GLU A 163 18.91 35.97 43.74
CA GLU A 163 20.34 35.60 43.79
C GLU A 163 20.61 34.54 44.88
N ARG A 164 19.95 34.64 46.04
CA ARG A 164 19.97 33.57 47.06
C ARG A 164 19.32 32.27 46.59
N TRP A 165 18.32 32.34 45.71
CA TRP A 165 17.69 31.14 45.13
C TRP A 165 18.60 30.47 44.11
N MET A 166 19.25 31.25 43.24
CA MET A 166 20.16 30.72 42.20
C MET A 166 21.40 30.04 42.79
N GLN A 167 21.83 30.41 43.99
CA GLN A 167 22.87 29.69 44.76
C GLN A 167 22.51 28.22 45.06
N TRP A 168 21.24 27.82 44.97
CA TRP A 168 20.78 26.44 45.15
C TRP A 168 20.57 25.67 43.85
N GLU A 169 20.95 26.25 42.70
CA GLU A 169 20.83 25.65 41.36
C GLU A 169 19.42 25.09 41.05
N PRO A 170 18.37 25.93 41.16
CA PRO A 170 16.98 25.51 41.07
C PRO A 170 16.55 25.08 39.65
N ASP A 171 15.32 24.58 39.54
CA ASP A 171 14.74 24.12 38.27
C ASP A 171 14.67 25.25 37.21
N ASP A 172 14.60 24.85 35.95
CA ASP A 172 14.52 25.72 34.76
C ASP A 172 13.47 26.84 34.85
N LYS A 173 12.39 26.60 35.61
CA LYS A 173 11.29 27.55 35.84
C LYS A 173 11.67 28.69 36.78
N ALA A 174 12.63 28.49 37.67
CA ALA A 174 13.14 29.51 38.58
C ALA A 174 13.96 30.55 37.82
N TRP A 175 14.92 30.09 37.00
CA TRP A 175 15.72 30.92 36.10
C TRP A 175 14.84 31.73 35.14
N GLN A 176 13.87 31.08 34.49
CA GLN A 176 12.90 31.76 33.62
C GLN A 176 12.05 32.81 34.36
N ALA A 177 11.71 32.59 35.63
CA ALA A 177 10.96 33.56 36.42
C ALA A 177 11.82 34.76 36.81
N TYR A 178 13.12 34.56 37.05
CA TYR A 178 14.05 35.66 37.32
C TYR A 178 14.28 36.51 36.07
N ILE A 179 14.54 35.86 34.92
CA ILE A 179 14.67 36.52 33.62
C ILE A 179 13.41 37.34 33.30
N LYS A 180 12.21 36.75 33.45
CA LYS A 180 10.93 37.46 33.24
C LYS A 180 10.70 38.61 34.21
N MET A 181 11.33 38.62 35.38
CA MET A 181 11.27 39.73 36.33
C MET A 181 12.15 40.88 35.84
N GLU A 182 13.39 40.62 35.43
CA GLU A 182 14.26 41.66 34.86
C GLU A 182 13.73 42.18 33.51
N GLU A 183 13.10 41.33 32.68
CA GLU A 183 12.35 41.74 31.47
C GLU A 183 11.21 42.72 31.81
N ARG A 184 10.39 42.45 32.85
CA ARG A 184 9.32 43.36 33.31
C ARG A 184 9.85 44.74 33.72
N TYR A 185 11.09 44.80 34.23
CA TYR A 185 11.74 46.05 34.64
C TYR A 185 12.65 46.67 33.55
N GLY A 186 12.76 46.05 32.36
CA GLY A 186 13.57 46.55 31.25
C GLY A 186 15.08 46.36 31.40
N GLU A 187 15.54 45.58 32.38
CA GLU A 187 16.95 45.40 32.73
C GLU A 187 17.59 44.26 31.91
N LEU A 188 17.50 44.40 30.58
CA LEU A 188 17.77 43.34 29.62
C LEU A 188 19.25 42.88 29.57
N ASP A 189 20.21 43.73 29.99
CA ASP A 189 21.61 43.28 30.13
C ASP A 189 21.82 42.36 31.34
N ARG A 190 21.01 42.51 32.41
CA ARG A 190 21.03 41.55 33.53
C ARG A 190 20.38 40.24 33.13
N ALA A 191 19.25 40.30 32.40
CA ALA A 191 18.63 39.11 31.83
C ALA A 191 19.62 38.30 30.97
N SER A 192 20.41 38.97 30.12
CA SER A 192 21.50 38.37 29.35
C SER A 192 22.53 37.65 30.25
N ALA A 193 23.05 38.32 31.28
CA ALA A 193 23.97 37.72 32.25
C ALA A 193 23.36 36.57 33.08
N ILE A 194 22.03 36.56 33.29
CA ILE A 194 21.32 35.46 33.94
C ILE A 194 21.21 34.26 32.99
N TYR A 195 21.02 34.46 31.68
CA TYR A 195 21.12 33.38 30.69
C TYR A 195 22.52 32.76 30.65
N GLU A 196 23.58 33.57 30.65
CA GLU A 196 24.97 33.10 30.73
C GLU A 196 25.20 32.20 31.97
N ARG A 197 24.74 32.64 33.15
CA ARG A 197 24.82 31.84 34.39
C ARG A 197 23.96 30.57 34.33
N TRP A 198 22.74 30.65 33.81
CA TRP A 198 21.83 29.50 33.70
C TRP A 198 22.45 28.40 32.81
N ILE A 199 23.09 28.78 31.71
CA ILE A 199 23.81 27.87 30.82
C ILE A 199 25.03 27.26 31.51
N ALA A 200 25.82 28.05 32.25
CA ALA A 200 26.96 27.55 33.01
C ALA A 200 26.58 26.50 34.07
N VAL A 201 25.38 26.62 34.68
CA VAL A 201 24.84 25.65 35.63
C VAL A 201 24.17 24.46 34.91
N ARG A 202 23.40 24.71 33.84
CA ARG A 202 22.72 23.68 33.05
C ARG A 202 22.87 23.92 31.55
N PRO A 203 23.86 23.26 30.91
CA PRO A 203 24.02 23.26 29.45
C PRO A 203 22.94 22.43 28.74
N GLU A 204 21.70 22.92 28.71
CA GLU A 204 20.61 22.33 27.93
C GLU A 204 20.40 23.05 26.59
N PRO A 205 20.27 22.36 25.45
CA PRO A 205 20.07 22.99 24.13
C PRO A 205 18.85 23.91 24.07
N ARG A 206 17.82 23.59 24.85
CA ARG A 206 16.59 24.39 24.98
C ARG A 206 16.86 25.76 25.61
N VAL A 207 17.87 25.88 26.46
CA VAL A 207 18.26 27.14 27.10
C VAL A 207 19.03 28.01 26.11
N TRP A 208 20.00 27.46 25.39
CA TRP A 208 20.70 28.15 24.28
C TRP A 208 19.73 28.70 23.23
N VAL A 209 18.73 27.90 22.81
CA VAL A 209 17.70 28.34 21.86
C VAL A 209 16.79 29.43 22.43
N LYS A 210 16.55 29.47 23.75
CA LYS A 210 15.82 30.58 24.40
C LYS A 210 16.67 31.84 24.45
N TRP A 211 17.95 31.74 24.84
CA TRP A 211 18.86 32.88 24.93
C TRP A 211 19.10 33.53 23.56
N GLY A 212 19.37 32.74 22.52
CA GLY A 212 19.54 33.25 21.16
C GLY A 212 18.30 33.96 20.61
N LYS A 213 17.09 33.47 20.95
CA LYS A 213 15.83 34.17 20.64
C LYS A 213 15.64 35.45 21.45
N PHE A 214 16.04 35.46 22.71
CA PHE A 214 15.97 36.65 23.57
C PHE A 214 16.88 37.78 23.05
N GLU A 215 18.12 37.47 22.65
CA GLU A 215 19.02 38.47 22.05
C GLU A 215 18.54 38.92 20.65
N GLU A 216 17.86 38.04 19.89
CA GLU A 216 17.19 38.39 18.63
C GLU A 216 15.99 39.32 18.84
N GLU A 217 15.11 39.06 19.81
CA GLU A 217 14.01 39.96 20.20
C GLU A 217 14.54 41.33 20.68
N ARG A 218 15.74 41.34 21.26
CA ARG A 218 16.49 42.54 21.65
C ARG A 218 17.22 43.23 20.49
N ALA A 219 17.19 42.66 19.29
CA ALA A 219 17.95 43.10 18.11
C ALA A 219 19.48 43.16 18.29
N LYS A 220 20.05 42.49 19.30
CA LYS A 220 21.50 42.35 19.48
C LYS A 220 22.02 41.15 18.67
N LEU A 221 21.98 41.30 17.34
CA LEU A 221 22.26 40.20 16.39
C LEU A 221 23.65 39.60 16.52
N ASP A 222 24.66 40.43 16.82
CA ASP A 222 26.04 39.95 16.96
C ASP A 222 26.19 39.08 18.23
N LYS A 223 25.57 39.50 19.34
CA LYS A 223 25.44 38.64 20.52
C LYS A 223 24.67 37.36 20.22
N ALA A 224 23.53 37.43 19.53
CA ALA A 224 22.77 36.23 19.17
C ALA A 224 23.61 35.23 18.34
N ARG A 225 24.51 35.73 17.48
CA ARG A 225 25.48 34.90 16.74
C ARG A 225 26.58 34.32 17.65
N GLU A 226 27.16 35.13 18.52
CA GLU A 226 28.13 34.65 19.54
C GLU A 226 27.50 33.57 20.43
N VAL A 227 26.25 33.73 20.84
CA VAL A 227 25.45 32.74 21.59
C VAL A 227 25.32 31.43 20.82
N PHE A 228 24.96 31.48 19.53
CA PHE A 228 24.84 30.27 18.73
C PHE A 228 26.21 29.65 18.39
N GLN A 229 27.27 30.44 18.22
CA GLN A 229 28.63 29.94 17.99
C GLN A 229 29.20 29.26 19.23
N THR A 230 29.13 29.90 20.39
CA THR A 230 29.55 29.32 21.68
C THR A 230 28.74 28.09 22.05
N ALA A 231 27.45 28.01 21.69
CA ALA A 231 26.68 26.77 21.81
C ALA A 231 27.27 25.63 20.99
N LEU A 232 27.66 25.91 19.73
CA LEU A 232 28.24 24.91 18.83
C LEU A 232 29.66 24.49 19.23
N GLU A 233 30.47 25.41 19.76
CA GLU A 233 31.77 25.10 20.35
C GLU A 233 31.63 24.25 21.62
N PHE A 234 30.63 24.55 22.46
CA PHE A 234 30.39 23.84 23.71
C PHE A 234 29.98 22.36 23.52
N TYR A 235 29.07 22.08 22.57
CA TYR A 235 28.63 20.69 22.30
C TYR A 235 29.67 19.85 21.54
N GLY A 236 30.71 20.46 20.99
CA GLY A 236 31.84 19.75 20.38
C GLY A 236 31.47 18.79 19.24
N ASP A 237 32.21 17.69 19.15
CA ASP A 237 32.05 16.64 18.12
C ASP A 237 31.48 15.31 18.69
N ASP A 238 31.06 15.29 19.97
CA ASP A 238 30.52 14.09 20.60
C ASP A 238 29.12 13.75 20.07
N GLU A 239 28.90 12.52 19.59
CA GLU A 239 27.67 12.14 18.86
C GLU A 239 26.36 12.37 19.66
N GLU A 240 26.37 12.15 20.98
CA GLU A 240 25.21 12.41 21.86
C GLU A 240 24.97 13.92 22.12
N GLN A 241 26.03 14.72 22.09
CA GLN A 241 25.96 16.18 22.24
C GLN A 241 25.52 16.84 20.92
N VAL A 242 25.95 16.28 19.79
CA VAL A 242 25.54 16.65 18.43
C VAL A 242 24.05 16.35 18.16
N GLU A 243 23.51 15.25 18.71
CA GLU A 243 22.04 14.98 18.73
C GLU A 243 21.28 16.13 19.43
N LYS A 244 21.76 16.52 20.61
CA LYS A 244 21.24 17.64 21.41
C LYS A 244 21.39 18.99 20.67
N ALA A 245 22.47 19.19 19.94
CA ALA A 245 22.72 20.38 19.12
C ALA A 245 21.80 20.51 17.89
N GLN A 246 21.07 19.47 17.46
CA GLN A 246 20.12 19.55 16.33
C GLN A 246 19.10 20.69 16.49
N ALA A 247 18.61 20.90 17.73
CA ALA A 247 17.70 21.99 18.05
C ALA A 247 18.36 23.38 17.93
N VAL A 248 19.66 23.46 18.24
CA VAL A 248 20.49 24.68 18.12
C VAL A 248 20.74 24.99 16.65
N PHE A 249 21.23 24.03 15.85
CA PHE A 249 21.40 24.18 14.40
C PHE A 249 20.10 24.62 13.71
N GLY A 250 18.98 23.96 14.03
CA GLY A 250 17.67 24.30 13.48
C GLY A 250 17.11 25.65 13.96
N ALA A 251 17.59 26.20 15.08
CA ALA A 251 17.24 27.54 15.54
C ALA A 251 18.14 28.61 14.93
N PHE A 252 19.46 28.37 14.88
CA PHE A 252 20.47 29.25 14.31
C PHE A 252 20.25 29.45 12.81
N ALA A 253 20.03 28.37 12.06
CA ALA A 253 19.66 28.48 10.65
C ALA A 253 18.37 29.29 10.46
N LYS A 254 17.34 29.07 11.30
CA LYS A 254 16.10 29.88 11.25
C LYS A 254 16.31 31.35 11.59
N MET A 255 17.24 31.69 12.48
CA MET A 255 17.63 33.08 12.74
C MET A 255 18.24 33.70 11.48
N GLU A 256 19.25 33.07 10.88
CA GLU A 256 19.87 33.58 9.64
C GLU A 256 18.86 33.63 8.47
N THR A 257 17.84 32.75 8.39
CA THR A 257 16.74 32.92 7.42
C THR A 257 15.88 34.16 7.66
N ARG A 258 15.64 34.54 8.92
CA ARG A 258 14.90 35.78 9.25
C ARG A 258 15.74 37.02 8.95
N LEU A 259 17.06 36.91 9.10
CA LEU A 259 18.04 37.93 8.70
C LEU A 259 18.30 37.98 7.18
N LYS A 260 17.70 37.08 6.39
CA LYS A 260 17.87 36.93 4.93
C LYS A 260 19.26 36.47 4.48
N GLU A 261 20.09 35.97 5.39
CA GLU A 261 21.41 35.42 5.15
C GLU A 261 21.32 33.95 4.70
N TYR A 262 20.66 33.72 3.56
CA TYR A 262 20.31 32.38 3.08
C TYR A 262 21.53 31.48 2.81
N GLU A 263 22.65 32.05 2.37
CA GLU A 263 23.89 31.30 2.14
C GLU A 263 24.51 30.80 3.45
N ARG A 264 24.49 31.61 4.51
CA ARG A 264 24.92 31.18 5.85
C ARG A 264 24.01 30.08 6.38
N ALA A 265 22.69 30.22 6.21
CA ALA A 265 21.74 29.17 6.57
C ALA A 265 22.04 27.84 5.84
N ARG A 266 22.40 27.88 4.54
CA ARG A 266 22.85 26.68 3.79
C ARG A 266 24.11 26.07 4.37
N VAL A 267 25.13 26.88 4.66
CA VAL A 267 26.39 26.39 5.25
C VAL A 267 26.12 25.72 6.60
N ILE A 268 25.28 26.32 7.45
CA ILE A 268 24.88 25.77 8.76
C ILE A 268 24.18 24.41 8.57
N TYR A 269 23.21 24.30 7.65
CA TYR A 269 22.54 23.01 7.39
C TYR A 269 23.50 21.95 6.83
N LYS A 270 24.36 22.29 5.85
CA LYS A 270 25.35 21.35 5.29
C LYS A 270 26.35 20.89 6.35
N PHE A 271 26.85 21.80 7.18
CA PHE A 271 27.78 21.50 8.27
C PHE A 271 27.16 20.57 9.32
N ALA A 272 25.93 20.87 9.75
CA ALA A 272 25.19 20.03 10.70
C ALA A 272 24.93 18.62 10.12
N LEU A 273 24.56 18.51 8.85
CA LEU A 273 24.32 17.23 8.17
C LEU A 273 25.61 16.42 7.90
N ALA A 274 26.78 17.07 7.85
CA ALA A 274 28.06 16.38 7.74
C ALA A 274 28.54 15.76 9.07
N ARG A 275 28.09 16.29 10.22
CA ARG A 275 28.48 15.83 11.57
C ARG A 275 27.45 14.92 12.24
N ILE A 276 26.16 15.11 11.98
CA ILE A 276 25.09 14.25 12.55
C ILE A 276 25.02 12.92 11.78
N SER A 277 24.96 11.78 12.48
CA SER A 277 24.83 10.47 11.85
C SER A 277 23.53 10.34 11.05
N ARG A 278 23.65 9.78 9.83
CA ARG A 278 22.61 9.83 8.78
C ARG A 278 21.27 9.28 9.26
N SER A 279 21.27 8.19 10.01
CA SER A 279 20.07 7.48 10.50
C SER A 279 19.15 8.32 11.41
N LYS A 280 19.67 9.30 12.15
CA LYS A 280 18.85 10.14 13.07
C LYS A 280 18.59 11.56 12.54
N SER A 281 19.20 11.91 11.41
CA SER A 281 19.17 13.26 10.84
C SER A 281 17.82 13.67 10.21
N VAL A 282 16.83 12.78 10.17
CA VAL A 282 15.53 12.95 9.47
C VAL A 282 14.84 14.29 9.76
N ALA A 283 14.77 14.71 11.03
CA ALA A 283 14.13 15.98 11.41
C ALA A 283 14.92 17.22 10.92
N LEU A 284 16.24 17.11 10.79
CA LEU A 284 17.09 18.17 10.24
C LEU A 284 17.01 18.20 8.71
N TYR A 285 17.01 17.05 8.04
CA TYR A 285 16.70 16.99 6.60
C TYR A 285 15.31 17.54 6.30
N ALA A 286 14.29 17.24 7.11
CA ALA A 286 12.95 17.81 6.94
C ALA A 286 12.96 19.35 7.10
N ALA A 287 13.72 19.89 8.05
CA ALA A 287 13.92 21.33 8.20
C ALA A 287 14.68 21.95 7.02
N TYR A 288 15.73 21.28 6.52
CA TYR A 288 16.55 21.75 5.41
C TYR A 288 15.78 21.69 4.07
N THR A 289 15.07 20.59 3.79
CA THR A 289 14.15 20.49 2.64
C THR A 289 13.05 21.54 2.73
N LYS A 290 12.50 21.85 3.92
CA LYS A 290 11.53 22.95 4.05
C LYS A 290 12.15 24.31 3.72
N PHE A 291 13.39 24.54 4.13
CA PHE A 291 14.15 25.74 3.80
C PHE A 291 14.44 25.87 2.30
N GLU A 292 15.00 24.85 1.64
CA GLU A 292 15.27 24.90 0.19
C GLU A 292 13.98 24.90 -0.64
N LYS A 293 12.85 24.36 -0.14
CA LYS A 293 11.53 24.56 -0.78
C LYS A 293 11.05 26.02 -0.75
N GLN A 294 11.52 26.82 0.21
CA GLN A 294 11.12 28.22 0.37
C GLN A 294 12.12 29.21 -0.26
N HIS A 295 13.41 28.85 -0.31
CA HIS A 295 14.50 29.76 -0.68
C HIS A 295 15.56 29.13 -1.61
N GLY A 296 15.37 27.89 -2.05
CA GLY A 296 16.29 27.10 -2.87
C GLY A 296 16.16 27.29 -4.38
N THR A 297 17.20 26.88 -5.09
CA THR A 297 17.15 26.64 -6.54
C THR A 297 16.64 25.22 -6.80
N ARG A 298 16.20 24.93 -8.03
CA ARG A 298 15.70 23.59 -8.39
C ARG A 298 16.71 22.48 -8.07
N THR A 299 17.95 22.63 -8.55
CA THR A 299 19.04 21.66 -8.38
C THR A 299 19.47 21.45 -6.92
N THR A 300 19.45 22.51 -6.10
CA THR A 300 19.70 22.39 -4.64
C THR A 300 18.53 21.75 -3.90
N LEU A 301 17.30 21.94 -4.36
CA LEU A 301 16.14 21.21 -3.84
C LEU A 301 16.18 19.73 -4.24
N GLU A 302 16.51 19.40 -5.48
CA GLU A 302 16.57 18.02 -5.99
C GLU A 302 17.65 17.21 -5.26
N SER A 303 18.88 17.72 -5.17
CA SER A 303 19.97 17.09 -4.40
C SER A 303 19.67 16.87 -2.91
N THR A 304 18.91 17.78 -2.26
CA THR A 304 18.51 17.62 -0.86
C THR A 304 17.33 16.67 -0.67
N VAL A 305 16.42 16.58 -1.64
CA VAL A 305 15.35 15.56 -1.67
C VAL A 305 15.92 14.17 -1.94
N LEU A 306 16.90 14.02 -2.82
CA LEU A 306 17.65 12.78 -3.02
C LEU A 306 18.32 12.34 -1.70
N GLY A 307 19.03 13.24 -1.02
CA GLY A 307 19.62 12.98 0.30
C GLY A 307 18.62 12.49 1.35
N LYS A 308 17.42 13.09 1.41
CA LYS A 308 16.36 12.63 2.32
C LYS A 308 15.85 11.23 1.96
N ARG A 309 15.59 10.96 0.68
CA ARG A 309 15.07 9.66 0.22
C ARG A 309 16.09 8.53 0.43
N ARG A 310 17.38 8.79 0.23
CA ARG A 310 18.48 7.85 0.59
C ARG A 310 18.35 7.36 2.03
N ILE A 311 18.20 8.28 2.97
CA ILE A 311 18.09 7.94 4.40
C ILE A 311 16.80 7.19 4.71
N GLN A 312 15.68 7.56 4.08
CA GLN A 312 14.43 6.81 4.22
C GLN A 312 14.60 5.36 3.74
N TYR A 313 15.20 5.14 2.58
CA TYR A 313 15.45 3.77 2.10
C TYR A 313 16.50 3.04 2.95
N GLU A 314 17.56 3.70 3.43
CA GLU A 314 18.50 3.11 4.41
C GLU A 314 17.81 2.70 5.72
N GLU A 315 16.86 3.50 6.22
CA GLU A 315 16.06 3.20 7.40
C GLU A 315 15.09 2.02 7.13
N GLU A 316 14.35 2.05 6.03
CA GLU A 316 13.44 0.97 5.61
C GLU A 316 14.20 -0.36 5.41
N LEU A 317 15.39 -0.32 4.81
CA LEU A 317 16.28 -1.48 4.64
C LEU A 317 16.96 -1.94 5.94
N SER A 318 17.09 -1.08 6.95
CA SER A 318 17.55 -1.49 8.28
C SER A 318 16.46 -2.24 9.07
N HIS A 319 15.19 -1.95 8.79
CA HIS A 319 14.04 -2.65 9.37
C HIS A 319 13.70 -3.94 8.61
N ASP A 320 13.69 -3.90 7.26
CA ASP A 320 13.49 -5.06 6.40
C ASP A 320 14.45 -5.04 5.19
N GLY A 321 15.67 -5.53 5.41
CA GLY A 321 16.68 -5.64 4.36
C GLY A 321 16.34 -6.61 3.22
N ARG A 322 15.22 -7.34 3.29
CA ARG A 322 14.77 -8.30 2.27
C ARG A 322 13.63 -7.77 1.40
N ASN A 323 13.18 -6.54 1.62
CA ASN A 323 12.19 -5.90 0.76
C ASN A 323 12.82 -5.46 -0.58
N TYR A 324 12.74 -6.34 -1.58
CA TYR A 324 13.28 -6.06 -2.92
C TYR A 324 12.64 -4.86 -3.62
N ASP A 325 11.39 -4.50 -3.29
CA ASP A 325 10.73 -3.36 -3.92
C ASP A 325 11.37 -2.03 -3.44
N VAL A 326 11.79 -1.94 -2.17
CA VAL A 326 12.63 -0.83 -1.66
C VAL A 326 14.00 -0.80 -2.33
N TRP A 327 14.64 -1.96 -2.55
CA TRP A 327 15.90 -2.02 -3.31
C TRP A 327 15.75 -1.54 -4.76
N PHE A 328 14.65 -1.84 -5.44
CA PHE A 328 14.37 -1.31 -6.79
C PHE A 328 14.19 0.21 -6.79
N ASP A 329 13.41 0.75 -5.85
CA ASP A 329 13.15 2.19 -5.78
C ASP A 329 14.40 2.98 -5.32
N TYR A 330 15.27 2.36 -4.51
CA TYR A 330 16.57 2.92 -4.15
C TYR A 330 17.56 2.90 -5.32
N ALA A 331 17.68 1.78 -6.04
CA ALA A 331 18.53 1.67 -7.22
C ALA A 331 18.11 2.67 -8.32
N ARG A 332 16.81 2.78 -8.61
CA ARG A 332 16.25 3.77 -9.56
C ARG A 332 16.51 5.21 -9.14
N LEU A 333 16.55 5.49 -7.83
CA LEU A 333 16.88 6.82 -7.33
C LEU A 333 18.35 7.17 -7.55
N GLU A 334 19.26 6.23 -7.36
CA GLU A 334 20.69 6.45 -7.66
C GLU A 334 20.95 6.52 -9.17
N GLU A 335 20.30 5.69 -9.99
CA GLU A 335 20.33 5.81 -11.45
C GLU A 335 19.78 7.16 -11.93
N GLY A 336 18.65 7.61 -11.37
CA GLY A 336 18.10 8.94 -11.64
C GLY A 336 19.11 10.03 -11.31
N ALA A 337 19.69 10.00 -10.10
CA ALA A 337 20.72 10.94 -9.69
C ALA A 337 21.99 10.90 -10.56
N TRP A 338 22.35 9.74 -11.12
CA TRP A 338 23.46 9.60 -12.07
C TRP A 338 23.12 10.20 -13.43
N ARG A 339 21.92 9.95 -13.96
CA ARG A 339 21.42 10.55 -15.21
C ARG A 339 21.31 12.07 -15.09
N ASP A 340 20.76 12.57 -13.99
CA ASP A 340 20.66 14.01 -13.71
C ASP A 340 22.05 14.68 -13.71
N LEU A 341 23.05 14.10 -13.02
CA LEU A 341 24.43 14.60 -13.01
C LEU A 341 25.09 14.60 -14.40
N LYS A 342 24.78 13.59 -15.22
CA LYS A 342 25.29 13.47 -16.58
C LYS A 342 24.66 14.48 -17.54
N ASP A 343 23.36 14.72 -17.42
CA ASP A 343 22.64 15.74 -18.18
C ASP A 343 23.04 17.17 -17.75
N GLU A 344 23.46 17.37 -16.49
CA GLU A 344 24.10 18.60 -16.00
C GLU A 344 25.54 18.79 -16.51
N GLY A 345 26.16 17.77 -17.11
CA GLY A 345 27.54 17.83 -17.64
C GLY A 345 28.60 17.85 -16.55
N ALA A 346 28.43 17.05 -15.49
CA ALA A 346 29.38 16.93 -14.38
C ALA A 346 30.78 16.46 -14.82
N THR A 347 31.75 16.58 -13.92
CA THR A 347 33.12 16.08 -14.19
C THR A 347 33.17 14.56 -14.17
N THR A 348 34.11 13.97 -14.93
CA THR A 348 34.27 12.50 -15.01
C THR A 348 34.52 11.85 -13.65
N GLU A 349 35.17 12.54 -12.72
CA GLU A 349 35.40 12.07 -11.34
C GLU A 349 34.08 12.00 -10.54
N GLU A 350 33.16 12.94 -10.77
CA GLU A 350 31.82 12.95 -10.15
C GLU A 350 30.90 11.89 -10.76
N GLU A 351 30.98 11.67 -12.08
CA GLU A 351 30.28 10.59 -12.79
C GLU A 351 30.75 9.21 -12.31
N GLU A 352 32.06 9.00 -12.15
CA GLU A 352 32.63 7.75 -11.61
C GLU A 352 32.23 7.54 -10.15
N ALA A 353 32.33 8.58 -9.31
CA ALA A 353 31.89 8.51 -7.91
C ALA A 353 30.38 8.23 -7.79
N ALA A 354 29.56 8.72 -8.74
CA ALA A 354 28.14 8.42 -8.82
C ALA A 354 27.89 6.96 -9.26
N ALA A 355 28.61 6.47 -10.27
CA ALA A 355 28.53 5.08 -10.69
C ALA A 355 28.96 4.09 -9.58
N VAL A 356 29.99 4.43 -8.79
CA VAL A 356 30.37 3.64 -7.60
C VAL A 356 29.25 3.56 -6.57
N ARG A 357 28.52 4.65 -6.29
CA ARG A 357 27.36 4.61 -5.39
C ARG A 357 26.23 3.70 -5.91
N VAL A 358 25.91 3.79 -7.22
CA VAL A 358 24.91 2.89 -7.84
C VAL A 358 25.35 1.42 -7.70
N ARG A 359 26.63 1.13 -7.95
CA ARG A 359 27.23 -0.20 -7.76
C ARG A 359 27.14 -0.68 -6.32
N GLU A 360 27.50 0.13 -5.33
CA GLU A 360 27.39 -0.22 -3.91
C GLU A 360 25.95 -0.57 -3.52
N VAL A 361 24.95 0.13 -4.05
CA VAL A 361 23.53 -0.20 -3.83
C VAL A 361 23.18 -1.55 -4.45
N TYR A 362 23.56 -1.79 -5.71
CA TYR A 362 23.31 -3.07 -6.38
C TYR A 362 24.04 -4.24 -5.71
N GLU A 363 25.32 -4.10 -5.32
CA GLU A 363 26.09 -5.13 -4.61
C GLU A 363 25.50 -5.44 -3.23
N ARG A 364 25.09 -4.41 -2.47
CA ARG A 364 24.38 -4.59 -1.19
C ARG A 364 23.04 -5.30 -1.38
N ALA A 365 22.26 -4.91 -2.39
CA ALA A 365 20.98 -5.55 -2.71
C ALA A 365 21.16 -7.02 -3.14
N VAL A 366 22.20 -7.30 -3.94
CA VAL A 366 22.61 -8.64 -4.37
C VAL A 366 23.00 -9.53 -3.19
N SER A 367 23.69 -8.98 -2.17
CA SER A 367 24.10 -9.74 -0.98
C SER A 367 22.92 -10.31 -0.18
N GLN A 368 21.72 -9.72 -0.30
CA GLN A 368 20.49 -10.15 0.38
C GLN A 368 19.78 -11.26 -0.39
N VAL A 369 20.35 -12.47 -0.33
CA VAL A 369 19.80 -13.67 -0.99
C VAL A 369 18.41 -14.05 -0.40
N PRO A 370 17.40 -14.36 -1.24
CA PRO A 370 16.06 -14.74 -0.76
C PRO A 370 16.08 -15.98 0.15
N PRO A 371 15.42 -15.96 1.33
CA PRO A 371 15.47 -17.05 2.31
C PRO A 371 14.58 -18.27 1.99
N GLY A 372 13.98 -18.36 0.79
CA GLY A 372 13.08 -19.44 0.42
C GLY A 372 13.17 -19.78 -1.08
N GLY A 373 12.99 -21.06 -1.44
CA GLY A 373 13.07 -21.55 -2.82
C GLY A 373 11.89 -21.20 -3.73
N GLU A 374 10.95 -20.35 -3.27
CA GLU A 374 9.76 -20.02 -4.02
C GLU A 374 10.05 -19.05 -5.19
N LYS A 375 9.63 -19.46 -6.39
CA LYS A 375 9.78 -18.72 -7.65
C LYS A 375 9.32 -17.25 -7.58
N ARG A 376 8.38 -16.89 -6.68
CA ARG A 376 7.89 -15.52 -6.51
C ARG A 376 8.97 -14.56 -5.98
N HIS A 377 9.70 -14.95 -4.93
CA HIS A 377 10.76 -14.12 -4.35
C HIS A 377 11.97 -14.04 -5.27
N TRP A 378 12.38 -15.17 -5.87
CA TRP A 378 13.45 -15.21 -6.85
C TRP A 378 13.15 -14.40 -8.12
N ARG A 379 11.89 -14.28 -8.54
CA ARG A 379 11.53 -13.44 -9.70
C ARG A 379 11.95 -11.99 -9.49
N ARG A 380 11.70 -11.40 -8.31
CA ARG A 380 12.12 -10.02 -7.98
C ARG A 380 13.65 -9.93 -7.92
N TYR A 381 14.30 -10.80 -7.15
CA TYR A 381 15.76 -10.83 -7.02
C TYR A 381 16.48 -10.96 -8.38
N ILE A 382 15.93 -11.70 -9.33
CA ILE A 382 16.50 -11.83 -10.67
C ILE A 382 16.32 -10.59 -11.54
N PHE A 383 15.23 -9.83 -11.38
CA PHE A 383 15.10 -8.54 -12.06
C PHE A 383 16.13 -7.54 -11.57
N LEU A 384 16.49 -7.55 -10.28
CA LEU A 384 17.57 -6.74 -9.74
C LEU A 384 18.92 -7.05 -10.41
N TRP A 385 19.24 -8.33 -10.61
CA TRP A 385 20.44 -8.75 -11.36
C TRP A 385 20.42 -8.33 -12.84
N LEU A 386 19.24 -8.37 -13.48
CA LEU A 386 19.09 -7.93 -14.87
C LEU A 386 19.22 -6.42 -15.01
N ASP A 387 18.64 -5.67 -14.08
CA ASP A 387 18.68 -4.20 -14.07
C ASP A 387 20.12 -3.73 -13.78
N TYR A 388 20.83 -4.37 -12.84
CA TYR A 388 22.26 -4.12 -12.59
C TYR A 388 23.14 -4.37 -13.84
N ALA A 389 22.94 -5.50 -14.52
CA ALA A 389 23.70 -5.81 -15.74
C ALA A 389 23.37 -4.85 -16.90
N LEU A 390 22.13 -4.37 -16.98
CA LEU A 390 21.67 -3.39 -17.97
C LEU A 390 22.22 -1.98 -17.68
N PHE A 391 22.31 -1.58 -16.40
CA PHE A 391 22.99 -0.37 -15.96
C PHE A 391 24.47 -0.38 -16.38
N GLU A 392 25.20 -1.45 -16.06
CA GLU A 392 26.62 -1.54 -16.46
C GLU A 392 26.78 -1.54 -17.99
N GLU A 393 25.91 -2.21 -18.75
CA GLU A 393 25.97 -2.29 -20.22
C GLU A 393 25.64 -0.97 -20.94
N ILE A 394 24.55 -0.30 -20.57
CA ILE A 394 24.04 0.89 -21.26
C ILE A 394 24.71 2.16 -20.75
N GLU A 395 24.84 2.29 -19.43
CA GLU A 395 25.19 3.55 -18.79
C GLU A 395 26.70 3.69 -18.60
N THR A 396 27.33 2.72 -17.93
CA THR A 396 28.77 2.73 -17.64
C THR A 396 29.63 2.21 -18.80
N LYS A 397 29.06 1.35 -19.66
CA LYS A 397 29.73 0.61 -20.74
C LYS A 397 30.87 -0.31 -20.27
N ASP A 398 30.88 -0.75 -19.00
CA ASP A 398 31.81 -1.79 -18.53
C ASP A 398 31.31 -3.19 -18.90
N TYR A 399 31.60 -3.58 -20.15
CA TYR A 399 31.27 -4.90 -20.69
C TYR A 399 32.01 -6.05 -19.97
N GLY A 400 33.13 -5.77 -19.30
CA GLY A 400 33.87 -6.77 -18.54
C GLY A 400 33.10 -7.18 -17.28
N ARG A 401 32.63 -6.19 -16.52
CA ARG A 401 31.78 -6.40 -15.34
C ARG A 401 30.42 -6.96 -15.70
N ALA A 402 29.75 -6.44 -16.74
CA ALA A 402 28.44 -6.96 -17.17
C ALA A 402 28.49 -8.50 -17.39
N ARG A 403 29.56 -9.01 -18.03
CA ARG A 403 29.80 -10.45 -18.18
C ARG A 403 30.01 -11.18 -16.85
N GLN A 404 30.74 -10.61 -15.90
CA GLN A 404 30.92 -11.18 -14.56
C GLN A 404 29.60 -11.24 -13.79
N ILE A 405 28.80 -10.16 -13.84
CA ILE A 405 27.49 -10.05 -13.20
C ILE A 405 26.55 -11.15 -13.69
N TYR A 406 26.46 -11.37 -15.00
CA TYR A 406 25.69 -12.48 -15.56
C TYR A 406 26.21 -13.86 -15.13
N GLN A 407 27.54 -14.05 -15.04
CA GLN A 407 28.14 -15.31 -14.58
C GLN A 407 27.87 -15.60 -13.09
N GLU A 408 27.97 -14.60 -12.21
CA GLU A 408 27.65 -14.77 -10.79
C GLU A 408 26.14 -14.98 -10.57
N ALA A 409 25.28 -14.25 -11.28
CA ALA A 409 23.85 -14.50 -11.30
C ALA A 409 23.53 -15.96 -11.66
N ILE A 410 24.20 -16.51 -12.68
CA ILE A 410 24.04 -17.92 -13.09
C ILE A 410 24.53 -18.89 -12.00
N LYS A 411 25.64 -18.63 -11.32
CA LYS A 411 26.15 -19.49 -10.24
C LYS A 411 25.23 -19.54 -9.03
N LEU A 412 24.62 -18.41 -8.68
CA LEU A 412 23.74 -18.29 -7.50
C LEU A 412 22.36 -18.92 -7.70
N LEU A 413 21.91 -19.13 -8.94
CA LEU A 413 20.60 -19.66 -9.25
C LEU A 413 20.49 -21.19 -9.00
N PRO A 414 19.57 -21.65 -8.15
CA PRO A 414 19.24 -23.08 -7.96
C PRO A 414 18.52 -23.70 -9.17
N HIS A 415 19.24 -23.94 -10.27
CA HIS A 415 18.71 -24.49 -11.54
C HIS A 415 17.93 -25.81 -11.38
N LYS A 416 18.18 -26.58 -10.32
CA LYS A 416 17.47 -27.83 -10.01
C LYS A 416 16.04 -27.64 -9.45
N GLN A 417 15.74 -26.48 -8.85
CA GLN A 417 14.44 -26.21 -8.23
C GLN A 417 13.55 -25.32 -9.11
N PHE A 418 14.16 -24.34 -9.78
CA PHE A 418 13.49 -23.48 -10.73
C PHE A 418 14.49 -22.99 -11.76
N THR A 419 13.99 -22.60 -12.94
CA THR A 419 14.83 -22.12 -14.04
C THR A 419 14.23 -20.85 -14.64
N PHE A 420 15.06 -19.84 -14.87
CA PHE A 420 14.65 -18.52 -15.36
C PHE A 420 15.23 -18.26 -16.74
N ALA A 421 14.45 -18.57 -17.78
CA ALA A 421 14.83 -18.42 -19.18
C ALA A 421 15.33 -17.01 -19.53
N LYS A 422 14.74 -15.97 -18.93
CA LYS A 422 15.06 -14.56 -19.22
C LYS A 422 16.51 -14.18 -18.92
N VAL A 423 17.16 -14.78 -17.90
CA VAL A 423 18.57 -14.48 -17.58
C VAL A 423 19.49 -14.96 -18.68
N TRP A 424 19.33 -16.22 -19.09
CA TRP A 424 20.10 -16.84 -20.17
C TRP A 424 19.89 -16.14 -21.51
N LEU A 425 18.64 -15.76 -21.85
CA LEU A 425 18.35 -15.02 -23.08
C LEU A 425 18.95 -13.61 -23.06
N MET A 426 18.89 -12.89 -21.94
CA MET A 426 19.50 -11.57 -21.82
C MET A 426 21.03 -11.64 -21.92
N PHE A 427 21.66 -12.63 -21.28
CA PHE A 427 23.11 -12.83 -21.37
C PHE A 427 23.56 -13.24 -22.78
N ALA A 428 22.79 -14.10 -23.47
CA ALA A 428 23.07 -14.42 -24.87
C ALA A 428 22.90 -13.20 -25.79
N LYS A 429 21.85 -12.39 -25.61
CA LYS A 429 21.66 -11.14 -26.36
C LYS A 429 22.76 -10.10 -26.05
N PHE A 430 23.30 -10.07 -24.83
CA PHE A 430 24.49 -9.30 -24.49
C PHE A 430 25.71 -9.76 -25.31
N GLU A 431 26.05 -11.05 -25.32
CA GLU A 431 27.19 -11.56 -26.09
C GLU A 431 27.02 -11.36 -27.61
N VAL A 432 25.78 -11.44 -28.13
CA VAL A 432 25.46 -11.11 -29.52
C VAL A 432 25.71 -9.62 -29.82
N ARG A 433 25.31 -8.70 -28.93
CA ARG A 433 25.64 -7.26 -29.04
C ARG A 433 27.15 -7.00 -28.94
N ARG A 434 27.91 -7.89 -28.31
CA ARG A 434 29.39 -7.89 -28.27
C ARG A 434 30.05 -8.63 -29.44
N LEU A 435 29.26 -9.16 -30.39
CA LEU A 435 29.68 -9.95 -31.55
C LEU A 435 30.35 -11.30 -31.21
N ASP A 436 30.25 -11.78 -29.97
CA ASP A 436 30.77 -13.09 -29.55
C ASP A 436 29.70 -14.19 -29.72
N LEU A 437 29.40 -14.51 -30.98
CA LEU A 437 28.47 -15.58 -31.34
C LEU A 437 28.87 -16.95 -30.77
N PRO A 438 30.17 -17.35 -30.74
CA PRO A 438 30.58 -18.60 -30.10
C PRO A 438 30.28 -18.65 -28.59
N ALA A 439 30.46 -17.56 -27.85
CA ALA A 439 30.07 -17.49 -26.43
C ALA A 439 28.55 -17.57 -26.27
N ALA A 440 27.78 -16.78 -27.03
CA ALA A 440 26.31 -16.80 -26.99
C ALA A 440 25.74 -18.22 -27.24
N ARG A 441 26.25 -18.92 -28.25
CA ARG A 441 25.87 -20.30 -28.59
C ARG A 441 26.23 -21.30 -27.49
N LYS A 442 27.44 -21.18 -26.90
CA LYS A 442 27.84 -22.01 -25.74
C LYS A 442 26.94 -21.77 -24.52
N LEU A 443 26.56 -20.53 -24.26
CA LEU A 443 25.69 -20.16 -23.15
C LEU A 443 24.27 -20.70 -23.34
N LEU A 444 23.68 -20.59 -24.53
CA LEU A 444 22.35 -21.13 -24.81
C LEU A 444 22.33 -22.66 -24.86
N GLY A 445 23.38 -23.29 -25.40
CA GLY A 445 23.56 -24.74 -25.32
C GLY A 445 23.70 -25.25 -23.87
N ALA A 446 24.47 -24.55 -23.04
CA ALA A 446 24.58 -24.85 -21.62
C ALA A 446 23.26 -24.60 -20.87
N ALA A 447 22.52 -23.55 -21.23
CA ALA A 447 21.20 -23.25 -20.68
C ALA A 447 20.21 -24.38 -20.98
N ILE A 448 20.16 -24.89 -22.22
CA ILE A 448 19.30 -26.02 -22.58
C ILE A 448 19.72 -27.29 -21.83
N GLY A 449 21.02 -27.59 -21.76
CA GLY A 449 21.54 -28.77 -21.07
C GLY A 449 21.29 -28.77 -19.55
N MET A 450 21.26 -27.60 -18.91
CA MET A 450 20.93 -27.47 -17.49
C MET A 450 19.42 -27.29 -17.24
N CYS A 451 18.71 -26.67 -18.16
CA CYS A 451 17.36 -26.11 -17.96
C CYS A 451 16.50 -26.20 -19.25
N PRO A 452 16.10 -27.38 -19.74
CA PRO A 452 15.27 -27.46 -20.93
C PRO A 452 13.90 -26.81 -20.67
N LYS A 453 13.58 -25.77 -21.44
CA LYS A 453 12.31 -25.03 -21.40
C LYS A 453 11.98 -24.46 -22.77
N GLU A 454 10.71 -24.57 -23.16
CA GLU A 454 10.14 -23.98 -24.38
C GLU A 454 10.59 -22.54 -24.64
N ALA A 455 10.58 -21.66 -23.63
CA ALA A 455 11.00 -20.27 -23.80
C ALA A 455 12.50 -20.09 -24.14
N LEU A 456 13.36 -21.03 -23.75
CA LEU A 456 14.77 -21.05 -24.13
C LEU A 456 14.96 -21.58 -25.55
N PHE A 457 14.25 -22.65 -25.92
CA PHE A 457 14.25 -23.16 -27.29
C PHE A 457 13.76 -22.09 -28.27
N LYS A 458 12.58 -21.49 -28.02
CA LYS A 458 12.02 -20.39 -28.83
C LYS A 458 13.02 -19.23 -28.96
N GLY A 459 13.54 -18.72 -27.85
CA GLY A 459 14.49 -17.59 -27.88
C GLY A 459 15.86 -17.90 -28.48
N TYR A 460 16.31 -19.17 -28.51
CA TYR A 460 17.53 -19.56 -29.21
C TYR A 460 17.28 -19.77 -30.72
N ILE A 461 16.16 -20.39 -31.06
CA ILE A 461 15.72 -20.55 -32.45
C ILE A 461 15.50 -19.18 -33.13
N GLU A 462 14.80 -18.26 -32.46
CA GLU A 462 14.63 -16.87 -32.91
C GLU A 462 15.99 -16.20 -33.19
N LEU A 463 16.98 -16.41 -32.30
CA LEU A 463 18.33 -15.88 -32.49
C LEU A 463 19.08 -16.50 -33.69
N GLU A 464 19.02 -17.82 -33.89
CA GLU A 464 19.69 -18.46 -35.03
C GLU A 464 18.97 -18.13 -36.37
N ILE A 465 17.66 -17.87 -36.34
CA ILE A 465 16.90 -17.32 -37.49
C ILE A 465 17.32 -15.86 -37.78
N GLU A 466 17.43 -15.00 -36.77
CA GLU A 466 17.98 -13.63 -36.92
C GLU A 466 19.40 -13.65 -37.53
N LEU A 467 20.21 -14.65 -37.18
CA LEU A 467 21.55 -14.90 -37.71
C LEU A 467 21.57 -15.64 -39.07
N ARG A 468 20.42 -16.03 -39.61
CA ARG A 468 20.24 -16.79 -40.87
C ARG A 468 20.92 -18.17 -40.91
N GLU A 469 21.12 -18.80 -39.76
CA GLU A 469 21.78 -20.10 -39.63
C GLU A 469 20.76 -21.25 -39.52
N PHE A 470 20.00 -21.43 -40.61
CA PHE A 470 18.86 -22.35 -40.68
C PHE A 470 19.19 -23.81 -40.35
N ASP A 471 20.38 -24.31 -40.72
CA ASP A 471 20.81 -25.67 -40.37
C ASP A 471 20.98 -25.88 -38.86
N ARG A 472 21.31 -24.82 -38.10
CA ARG A 472 21.29 -24.89 -36.63
C ARG A 472 19.88 -24.76 -36.09
N ALA A 473 19.03 -23.92 -36.69
CA ALA A 473 17.62 -23.84 -36.30
C ALA A 473 16.92 -25.20 -36.42
N ARG A 474 17.18 -25.97 -37.49
CA ARG A 474 16.76 -27.38 -37.66
C ARG A 474 17.18 -28.26 -36.49
N GLN A 475 18.49 -28.33 -36.20
CA GLN A 475 19.02 -29.11 -35.07
C GLN A 475 18.47 -28.69 -33.70
N LEU A 476 18.02 -27.44 -33.55
CA LEU A 476 17.38 -26.94 -32.33
C LEU A 476 15.90 -27.31 -32.27
N TYR A 477 15.18 -27.29 -33.39
CA TYR A 477 13.82 -27.83 -33.47
C TYR A 477 13.80 -29.34 -33.23
N GLU A 478 14.71 -30.11 -33.83
CA GLU A 478 14.88 -31.55 -33.56
C GLU A 478 15.05 -31.81 -32.05
N LYS A 479 16.01 -31.15 -31.39
CA LYS A 479 16.24 -31.26 -29.93
C LYS A 479 15.07 -30.74 -29.08
N TYR A 480 14.31 -29.78 -29.59
CA TYR A 480 13.13 -29.26 -28.90
C TYR A 480 12.00 -30.29 -28.93
N LEU A 481 11.81 -30.97 -30.07
CA LEU A 481 10.84 -32.03 -30.27
C LEU A 481 11.27 -33.35 -29.58
N GLU A 482 12.57 -33.63 -29.46
CA GLU A 482 13.10 -34.69 -28.58
C GLU A 482 12.75 -34.46 -27.10
N PHE A 483 12.70 -33.20 -26.67
CA PHE A 483 12.37 -32.84 -25.28
C PHE A 483 10.86 -32.82 -25.02
N ASP A 484 10.06 -32.26 -25.94
CA ASP A 484 8.61 -32.17 -25.81
C ASP A 484 7.89 -32.53 -27.13
N PRO A 485 7.74 -33.83 -27.44
CA PRO A 485 7.04 -34.30 -28.64
C PRO A 485 5.56 -33.89 -28.68
N ALA A 486 4.98 -33.54 -27.53
CA ALA A 486 3.55 -33.25 -27.37
C ALA A 486 3.18 -31.80 -27.73
N ASN A 487 4.15 -30.93 -28.00
CA ASN A 487 3.92 -29.49 -28.19
C ASN A 487 3.51 -29.15 -29.64
N SER A 488 2.20 -29.09 -29.92
CA SER A 488 1.70 -28.75 -31.27
C SER A 488 2.22 -27.40 -31.80
N PRO A 489 2.31 -26.30 -31.01
CA PRO A 489 2.99 -25.07 -31.43
C PRO A 489 4.47 -25.21 -31.84
N ALA A 490 5.19 -26.21 -31.34
CA ALA A 490 6.56 -26.49 -31.77
C ALA A 490 6.61 -27.05 -33.19
N TRP A 491 5.76 -28.05 -33.47
CA TRP A 491 5.60 -28.65 -34.80
C TRP A 491 5.17 -27.62 -35.85
N ILE A 492 4.18 -26.78 -35.53
CA ILE A 492 3.70 -25.72 -36.42
C ILE A 492 4.83 -24.75 -36.77
N LYS A 493 5.55 -24.21 -35.77
CA LYS A 493 6.65 -23.26 -36.02
C LYS A 493 7.85 -23.86 -36.77
N PHE A 494 8.08 -25.16 -36.64
CA PHE A 494 9.10 -25.85 -37.43
C PHE A 494 8.68 -25.98 -38.90
N ALA A 495 7.43 -26.34 -39.14
CA ALA A 495 6.84 -26.40 -40.48
C ALA A 495 6.75 -25.02 -41.16
N GLU A 496 6.37 -23.97 -40.41
CA GLU A 496 6.39 -22.56 -40.87
C GLU A 496 7.80 -22.15 -41.33
N LEU A 497 8.86 -22.54 -40.60
CA LEU A 497 10.24 -22.23 -40.98
C LEU A 497 10.65 -22.93 -42.29
N GLU A 498 10.38 -24.22 -42.44
CA GLU A 498 10.73 -24.93 -43.69
C GLU A 498 9.86 -24.48 -44.88
N SER A 499 8.61 -24.06 -44.64
CA SER A 499 7.76 -23.40 -45.65
C SER A 499 8.35 -22.06 -46.12
N GLN A 500 8.83 -21.22 -45.20
CA GLN A 500 9.55 -19.98 -45.54
C GLN A 500 10.87 -20.24 -46.30
N LEU A 501 11.50 -21.39 -46.07
CA LEU A 501 12.68 -21.87 -46.80
C LEU A 501 12.35 -22.61 -48.10
N GLN A 502 11.07 -22.73 -48.46
CA GLN A 502 10.56 -23.40 -49.66
C GLN A 502 10.89 -24.92 -49.75
N ASP A 503 11.19 -25.58 -48.63
CA ASP A 503 11.38 -27.04 -48.58
C ASP A 503 10.05 -27.75 -48.25
N PHE A 504 9.09 -27.63 -49.16
CA PHE A 504 7.73 -28.15 -49.00
C PHE A 504 7.67 -29.66 -48.76
N ALA A 505 8.64 -30.41 -49.30
CA ALA A 505 8.77 -31.85 -49.06
C ALA A 505 9.12 -32.14 -47.58
N ARG A 506 10.03 -31.37 -46.98
CA ARG A 506 10.31 -31.45 -45.54
C ARG A 506 9.13 -30.95 -44.71
N THR A 507 8.46 -29.87 -45.11
CA THR A 507 7.26 -29.35 -44.41
C THR A 507 6.17 -30.42 -44.28
N ARG A 508 5.84 -31.13 -45.38
CA ARG A 508 4.92 -32.27 -45.36
C ARG A 508 5.38 -33.40 -44.44
N ALA A 509 6.66 -33.76 -44.51
CA ALA A 509 7.24 -34.78 -43.64
C ALA A 509 7.17 -34.39 -42.15
N ILE A 510 7.38 -33.12 -41.81
CA ILE A 510 7.26 -32.59 -40.44
C ILE A 510 5.81 -32.68 -39.95
N PHE A 511 4.84 -32.29 -40.78
CA PHE A 511 3.42 -32.39 -40.42
C PHE A 511 2.95 -33.84 -40.24
N GLU A 512 3.30 -34.76 -41.15
CA GLU A 512 2.99 -36.18 -40.99
C GLU A 512 3.69 -36.80 -39.78
N LEU A 513 4.95 -36.43 -39.50
CA LEU A 513 5.64 -36.85 -38.27
C LEU A 513 4.91 -36.35 -37.04
N GLY A 514 4.53 -35.07 -36.98
CA GLY A 514 3.77 -34.50 -35.87
C GLY A 514 2.42 -35.17 -35.68
N VAL A 515 1.68 -35.42 -36.77
CA VAL A 515 0.39 -36.15 -36.75
C VAL A 515 0.54 -37.62 -36.34
N SER A 516 1.69 -38.25 -36.62
CA SER A 516 1.96 -39.65 -36.24
C SER A 516 2.27 -39.85 -34.76
N GLN A 517 2.69 -38.80 -34.05
CA GLN A 517 2.96 -38.87 -32.61
C GLN A 517 1.65 -38.93 -31.81
N SER A 518 1.69 -39.58 -30.65
CA SER A 518 0.57 -39.62 -29.71
C SER A 518 1.15 -39.76 -28.31
N PRO A 519 1.17 -38.69 -27.49
CA PRO A 519 0.06 -37.76 -27.31
C PRO A 519 0.38 -36.29 -27.68
N LEU A 520 -0.43 -35.66 -28.53
CA LEU A 520 -0.34 -34.22 -28.79
C LEU A 520 -1.22 -33.42 -27.81
N SER A 521 -0.69 -32.30 -27.34
CA SER A 521 -1.48 -31.24 -26.71
C SER A 521 -2.26 -30.48 -27.79
N MET A 522 -3.59 -30.42 -27.68
CA MET A 522 -4.49 -29.80 -28.66
C MET A 522 -4.21 -30.23 -30.12
N PRO A 523 -4.43 -31.51 -30.49
CA PRO A 523 -4.14 -32.01 -31.85
C PRO A 523 -4.85 -31.21 -32.96
N GLU A 524 -6.04 -30.67 -32.68
CA GLU A 524 -6.84 -29.86 -33.59
C GLU A 524 -6.07 -28.70 -34.25
N LEU A 525 -5.12 -28.09 -33.52
CA LEU A 525 -4.33 -26.97 -34.02
C LEU A 525 -3.31 -27.42 -35.07
N LEU A 526 -2.67 -28.57 -34.88
CA LEU A 526 -1.72 -29.11 -35.85
C LEU A 526 -2.45 -29.59 -37.10
N TRP A 527 -3.59 -30.27 -36.93
CA TRP A 527 -4.43 -30.70 -38.04
C TRP A 527 -4.92 -29.51 -38.88
N LYS A 528 -5.37 -28.42 -38.24
CA LYS A 528 -5.76 -27.21 -38.97
C LYS A 528 -4.57 -26.63 -39.73
N ALA A 529 -3.43 -26.43 -39.07
CA ALA A 529 -2.24 -25.86 -39.71
C ALA A 529 -1.73 -26.69 -40.89
N TYR A 530 -1.82 -28.02 -40.83
CA TYR A 530 -1.45 -28.89 -41.95
C TYR A 530 -2.43 -28.77 -43.12
N ILE A 531 -3.73 -28.71 -42.83
CA ILE A 531 -4.78 -28.51 -43.84
C ILE A 531 -4.66 -27.12 -44.48
N ASP A 532 -4.48 -26.06 -43.68
CA ASP A 532 -4.26 -24.69 -44.16
C ASP A 532 -3.03 -24.63 -45.09
N PHE A 533 -1.94 -25.35 -44.78
CA PHE A 533 -0.75 -25.46 -45.62
C PHE A 533 -1.01 -26.15 -46.98
N GLU A 534 -1.74 -27.26 -47.02
CA GLU A 534 -2.08 -27.92 -48.30
C GLU A 534 -3.09 -27.08 -49.12
N ILE A 535 -3.92 -26.25 -48.48
CA ILE A 535 -4.77 -25.25 -49.14
C ILE A 535 -3.92 -24.16 -49.81
N GLU A 536 -2.91 -23.62 -49.12
CA GLU A 536 -2.00 -22.60 -49.66
C GLU A 536 -1.19 -23.11 -50.86
N GLU A 537 -0.72 -24.35 -50.80
CA GLU A 537 0.01 -25.01 -51.90
C GLU A 537 -0.89 -25.43 -53.08
N GLY A 538 -2.20 -25.59 -52.85
CA GLY A 538 -3.23 -25.87 -53.86
C GLY A 538 -3.58 -27.36 -54.06
N GLU A 539 -3.03 -28.26 -53.23
CA GLU A 539 -3.19 -29.71 -53.38
C GLU A 539 -4.51 -30.21 -52.79
N ARG A 540 -5.60 -30.05 -53.55
CA ARG A 540 -6.95 -30.39 -53.10
C ARG A 540 -7.14 -31.86 -52.75
N GLU A 541 -6.39 -32.78 -53.37
CA GLU A 541 -6.51 -34.22 -53.12
C GLU A 541 -5.87 -34.65 -51.80
N THR A 542 -4.71 -34.09 -51.43
CA THR A 542 -4.07 -34.35 -50.13
C THR A 542 -4.92 -33.77 -49.01
N ALA A 543 -5.39 -32.53 -49.15
CA ALA A 543 -6.28 -31.89 -48.18
C ALA A 543 -7.57 -32.71 -47.93
N ARG A 544 -8.21 -33.28 -48.97
CA ARG A 544 -9.34 -34.22 -48.79
C ARG A 544 -8.96 -35.43 -47.95
N ALA A 545 -7.84 -36.09 -48.26
CA ALA A 545 -7.39 -37.27 -47.52
C ALA A 545 -7.11 -36.94 -46.04
N LEU A 546 -6.60 -35.74 -45.74
CA LEU A 546 -6.41 -35.24 -44.38
C LEU A 546 -7.75 -34.99 -43.67
N TYR A 547 -8.72 -34.37 -44.33
CA TYR A 547 -10.07 -34.21 -43.78
C TYR A 547 -10.74 -35.57 -43.50
N GLU A 548 -10.66 -36.54 -44.42
CA GLU A 548 -11.20 -37.89 -44.19
C GLU A 548 -10.53 -38.59 -43.00
N ARG A 549 -9.20 -38.48 -42.85
CA ARG A 549 -8.44 -39.01 -41.71
C ARG A 549 -8.80 -38.31 -40.39
N LEU A 550 -9.04 -36.99 -40.41
CA LEU A 550 -9.47 -36.21 -39.25
C LEU A 550 -10.92 -36.52 -38.83
N ILE A 551 -11.82 -36.78 -39.79
CA ILE A 551 -13.19 -37.23 -39.56
C ILE A 551 -13.20 -38.61 -38.88
N GLN A 552 -12.35 -39.53 -39.32
CA GLN A 552 -12.19 -40.86 -38.69
C GLN A 552 -11.68 -40.77 -37.24
N LEU A 553 -10.85 -39.77 -36.92
CA LEU A 553 -10.25 -39.59 -35.59
C LEU A 553 -11.15 -38.86 -34.59
N SER A 554 -11.80 -37.78 -35.01
CA SER A 554 -12.51 -36.84 -34.11
C SER A 554 -14.02 -36.79 -34.35
N GLY A 555 -14.47 -36.92 -35.60
CA GLY A 555 -15.88 -36.94 -36.00
C GLY A 555 -16.75 -35.80 -35.48
N HIS A 556 -16.15 -34.64 -35.18
CA HIS A 556 -16.79 -33.48 -34.54
C HIS A 556 -17.33 -32.48 -35.58
N VAL A 557 -18.45 -31.81 -35.30
CA VAL A 557 -19.16 -30.94 -36.26
C VAL A 557 -18.28 -29.87 -36.91
N LYS A 558 -17.35 -29.27 -36.15
CA LYS A 558 -16.44 -28.25 -36.71
C LYS A 558 -15.61 -28.77 -37.87
N VAL A 559 -15.21 -30.04 -37.85
CA VAL A 559 -14.46 -30.69 -38.94
C VAL A 559 -15.34 -30.83 -40.17
N TRP A 560 -16.56 -31.34 -40.01
CA TRP A 560 -17.56 -31.45 -41.09
C TRP A 560 -17.88 -30.09 -41.73
N ILE A 561 -18.04 -29.04 -40.91
CA ILE A 561 -18.23 -27.66 -41.40
C ILE A 561 -17.00 -27.20 -42.19
N SER A 562 -15.79 -27.33 -41.62
CA SER A 562 -14.57 -26.89 -42.31
C SER A 562 -14.32 -27.65 -43.62
N TYR A 563 -14.62 -28.95 -43.68
CA TYR A 563 -14.45 -29.74 -44.91
C TYR A 563 -15.46 -29.33 -45.99
N ALA A 564 -16.72 -29.04 -45.62
CA ALA A 564 -17.73 -28.59 -46.56
C ALA A 564 -17.46 -27.16 -47.08
N LEU A 565 -16.96 -26.26 -46.22
CA LEU A 565 -16.53 -24.92 -46.63
C LEU A 565 -15.28 -24.96 -47.52
N PHE A 566 -14.30 -25.81 -47.21
CA PHE A 566 -13.11 -26.05 -48.05
C PHE A 566 -13.47 -26.51 -49.47
N GLU A 567 -14.41 -27.44 -49.64
CA GLU A 567 -14.83 -27.84 -51.01
C GLU A 567 -15.60 -26.74 -51.75
N ALA A 568 -16.17 -25.76 -51.04
CA ALA A 568 -16.86 -24.62 -51.61
C ALA A 568 -15.93 -23.43 -51.92
N GLU A 569 -14.84 -23.25 -51.17
CA GLU A 569 -13.88 -22.18 -51.38
C GLU A 569 -13.09 -22.40 -52.69
N PRO A 570 -12.82 -21.33 -53.46
CA PRO A 570 -12.03 -21.43 -54.67
C PRO A 570 -10.54 -21.42 -54.29
N ILE A 571 -9.83 -22.50 -54.64
CA ILE A 571 -8.44 -22.75 -54.21
C ILE A 571 -7.47 -22.42 -55.36
N PRO A 572 -6.34 -21.74 -55.11
CA PRO A 572 -5.30 -21.52 -56.12
C PRO A 572 -4.83 -22.81 -56.80
N ILE A 573 -4.48 -22.75 -58.08
CA ILE A 573 -3.86 -23.90 -58.78
C ILE A 573 -2.58 -24.34 -58.04
N PRO A 574 -2.31 -25.67 -57.93
CA PRO A 574 -1.07 -26.25 -57.42
C PRO A 574 0.16 -25.48 -57.90
N ARG A 575 1.04 -25.11 -56.96
CA ARG A 575 2.17 -24.21 -57.25
C ARG A 575 3.09 -24.72 -58.37
N ALA A 576 3.24 -26.05 -58.51
CA ALA A 576 4.01 -26.70 -59.57
C ALA A 576 3.41 -26.56 -61.00
N LEU A 577 2.18 -26.05 -61.12
CA LEU A 577 1.48 -25.78 -62.38
C LEU A 577 1.23 -24.27 -62.60
N ARG A 578 1.76 -23.40 -61.73
CA ARG A 578 1.96 -21.99 -62.07
C ARG A 578 3.27 -21.94 -62.85
N GLU A 579 3.18 -21.71 -64.15
CA GLU A 579 4.34 -21.41 -64.97
C GLU A 579 5.01 -20.14 -64.42
N ASP A 580 6.34 -20.11 -64.42
CA ASP A 580 7.13 -18.91 -64.07
C ASP A 580 6.97 -17.87 -65.20
N GLU A 581 5.81 -17.22 -65.30
CA GLU A 581 5.56 -16.06 -66.17
C GLU A 581 5.97 -14.77 -65.41
N ASP A 582 6.65 -13.85 -66.10
CA ASP A 582 7.53 -12.82 -65.52
C ASP A 582 6.86 -11.76 -64.60
N GLU A 583 7.68 -11.11 -63.74
CA GLU A 583 7.31 -10.26 -62.59
C GLU A 583 6.51 -8.95 -62.88
N ASP A 584 6.04 -8.69 -64.10
CA ASP A 584 5.53 -7.36 -64.53
C ASP A 584 4.00 -7.24 -64.77
N ASP A 585 3.21 -8.31 -64.65
CA ASP A 585 1.74 -8.25 -64.76
C ASP A 585 1.05 -8.55 -63.41
N GLU A 586 0.17 -7.63 -62.95
CA GLU A 586 -0.78 -7.85 -61.85
C GLU A 586 -1.92 -8.82 -62.25
N ALA A 587 -1.56 -10.00 -62.75
CA ALA A 587 -2.48 -11.01 -63.25
C ALA A 587 -3.07 -11.83 -62.09
N GLU A 588 -4.40 -11.91 -62.04
CA GLU A 588 -5.15 -12.68 -61.05
C GLU A 588 -4.64 -14.12 -60.97
N VAL A 589 -4.22 -14.56 -59.77
CA VAL A 589 -3.80 -15.95 -59.51
C VAL A 589 -4.90 -16.88 -60.01
N ARG A 590 -4.62 -17.71 -61.02
CA ARG A 590 -5.62 -18.63 -61.60
C ARG A 590 -6.17 -19.55 -60.50
N VAL A 591 -7.45 -19.38 -60.17
CA VAL A 591 -8.14 -20.12 -59.08
C VAL A 591 -9.00 -21.22 -59.67
N VAL A 592 -8.95 -22.42 -59.09
CA VAL A 592 -9.92 -23.50 -59.40
C VAL A 592 -11.20 -23.21 -58.62
N GLN A 593 -12.32 -23.04 -59.32
CA GLN A 593 -13.61 -22.79 -58.67
C GLN A 593 -14.02 -23.97 -57.76
N GLY A 594 -14.62 -23.66 -56.61
CA GLY A 594 -15.10 -24.65 -55.64
C GLY A 594 -16.30 -25.45 -56.16
N ASP A 595 -16.27 -26.77 -56.01
CA ASP A 595 -17.38 -27.66 -56.35
C ASP A 595 -18.48 -27.60 -55.27
N ALA A 596 -19.40 -26.64 -55.39
CA ALA A 596 -20.56 -26.52 -54.51
C ALA A 596 -21.41 -27.82 -54.43
N GLY A 597 -21.40 -28.63 -55.48
CA GLY A 597 -22.04 -29.96 -55.50
C GLY A 597 -21.36 -31.01 -54.61
N LEU A 598 -20.05 -30.91 -54.37
CA LEU A 598 -19.32 -31.77 -53.44
C LEU A 598 -19.47 -31.26 -52.00
N ALA A 599 -19.41 -29.94 -51.77
CA ALA A 599 -19.69 -29.32 -50.47
C ALA A 599 -21.05 -29.78 -49.89
N ARG A 600 -22.10 -29.80 -50.73
CA ARG A 600 -23.43 -30.33 -50.38
C ARG A 600 -23.42 -31.80 -49.97
N GLN A 601 -22.66 -32.64 -50.67
CA GLN A 601 -22.51 -34.06 -50.30
C GLN A 601 -21.78 -34.22 -48.96
N VAL A 602 -20.83 -33.34 -48.64
CA VAL A 602 -20.15 -33.32 -47.34
C VAL A 602 -21.13 -32.92 -46.22
N PHE A 603 -21.93 -31.85 -46.42
CA PHE A 603 -22.99 -31.48 -45.47
C PHE A 603 -24.00 -32.61 -45.23
N GLU A 604 -24.45 -33.29 -46.29
CA GLU A 604 -25.33 -34.46 -46.17
C GLU A 604 -24.69 -35.64 -45.41
N ARG A 605 -23.40 -35.92 -45.65
CA ARG A 605 -22.66 -36.99 -44.95
C ARG A 605 -22.51 -36.64 -43.47
N GLY A 606 -22.14 -35.40 -43.16
CA GLY A 606 -22.08 -34.90 -41.77
C GLY A 606 -23.43 -34.99 -41.08
N TYR A 607 -24.52 -34.57 -41.73
CA TYR A 607 -25.88 -34.68 -41.18
C TYR A 607 -26.26 -36.13 -40.85
N LYS A 608 -25.91 -37.08 -41.72
CA LYS A 608 -26.13 -38.53 -41.51
C LYS A 608 -25.26 -39.09 -40.36
N ASP A 609 -24.00 -38.69 -40.25
CA ASP A 609 -23.10 -39.06 -39.16
C ASP A 609 -23.62 -38.55 -37.79
N MET A 610 -23.95 -37.25 -37.70
CA MET A 610 -24.53 -36.67 -36.49
C MET A 610 -25.91 -37.28 -36.16
N LYS A 611 -26.68 -37.72 -37.17
CA LYS A 611 -27.93 -38.48 -36.98
C LYS A 611 -27.69 -39.88 -36.39
N SER A 612 -26.64 -40.58 -36.82
CA SER A 612 -26.26 -41.87 -36.22
C SER A 612 -25.81 -41.75 -34.76
N LYS A 613 -25.13 -40.64 -34.42
CA LYS A 613 -24.61 -40.33 -33.07
C LYS A 613 -25.63 -39.72 -32.11
N GLY A 614 -26.79 -39.28 -32.60
CA GLY A 614 -27.87 -38.68 -31.77
C GLY A 614 -27.57 -37.26 -31.24
N LEU A 615 -26.53 -36.58 -31.75
CA LEU A 615 -26.05 -35.31 -31.24
C LEU A 615 -26.90 -34.13 -31.74
N LYS A 616 -28.00 -33.85 -31.03
CA LYS A 616 -29.02 -32.86 -31.42
C LYS A 616 -28.49 -31.43 -31.57
N SER A 617 -27.83 -30.87 -30.55
CA SER A 617 -27.33 -29.48 -30.54
C SER A 617 -26.33 -29.21 -31.67
N GLU A 618 -25.39 -30.12 -31.81
CA GLU A 618 -24.36 -30.16 -32.84
C GLU A 618 -24.95 -30.24 -34.27
N ARG A 619 -26.02 -31.01 -34.48
CA ARG A 619 -26.76 -31.04 -35.74
C ARG A 619 -27.41 -29.68 -36.07
N VAL A 620 -27.83 -28.89 -35.08
CA VAL A 620 -28.36 -27.52 -35.32
C VAL A 620 -27.27 -26.61 -35.89
N ALA A 621 -26.09 -26.61 -35.27
CA ALA A 621 -24.95 -25.79 -35.72
C ALA A 621 -24.53 -26.12 -37.16
N LEU A 622 -24.54 -27.41 -37.54
CA LEU A 622 -24.29 -27.83 -38.92
C LEU A 622 -25.36 -27.30 -39.89
N LEU A 623 -26.65 -27.35 -39.52
CA LEU A 623 -27.75 -26.85 -40.35
C LEU A 623 -27.77 -25.32 -40.47
N GLU A 624 -27.40 -24.59 -39.42
CA GLU A 624 -27.28 -23.12 -39.47
C GLU A 624 -26.18 -22.69 -40.45
N VAL A 625 -25.02 -23.35 -40.42
CA VAL A 625 -23.93 -23.05 -41.36
C VAL A 625 -24.26 -23.52 -42.79
N TRP A 626 -24.88 -24.70 -42.95
CA TRP A 626 -25.36 -25.15 -44.26
C TRP A 626 -26.41 -24.18 -44.83
N LYS A 627 -27.29 -23.64 -44.00
CA LYS A 627 -28.25 -22.60 -44.42
C LYS A 627 -27.51 -21.35 -44.93
N THR A 628 -26.53 -20.83 -44.19
CA THR A 628 -25.75 -19.65 -44.64
C THR A 628 -24.98 -19.93 -45.93
N PHE A 629 -24.51 -21.16 -46.14
CA PHE A 629 -23.84 -21.59 -47.37
C PHE A 629 -24.81 -21.66 -48.57
N GLU A 630 -26.02 -22.19 -48.40
CA GLU A 630 -27.03 -22.18 -49.49
C GLU A 630 -27.56 -20.77 -49.76
N GLU A 631 -27.56 -19.86 -48.78
CA GLU A 631 -27.87 -18.45 -48.96
C GLU A 631 -26.79 -17.69 -49.77
N SER A 632 -25.52 -18.14 -49.74
CA SER A 632 -24.42 -17.52 -50.52
C SER A 632 -24.14 -18.19 -51.87
N ASN A 633 -24.29 -19.52 -51.97
CA ASN A 633 -23.87 -20.32 -53.13
C ASN A 633 -25.01 -21.08 -53.82
N GLY A 634 -26.24 -21.05 -53.26
CA GLY A 634 -27.32 -21.97 -53.64
C GLY A 634 -28.49 -21.36 -54.43
N SER A 635 -29.44 -22.23 -54.75
CA SER A 635 -30.75 -21.86 -55.33
C SER A 635 -31.80 -21.67 -54.22
N ALA A 636 -32.84 -20.86 -54.48
CA ALA A 636 -33.97 -20.71 -53.56
C ALA A 636 -34.66 -22.05 -53.20
N ASP A 637 -34.63 -23.02 -54.12
CA ASP A 637 -35.14 -24.38 -53.90
C ASP A 637 -34.26 -25.22 -52.95
N ASP A 638 -32.98 -24.88 -52.81
CA ASP A 638 -32.06 -25.57 -51.90
C ASP A 638 -32.09 -24.96 -50.50
N VAL A 639 -32.17 -23.63 -50.40
CA VAL A 639 -32.42 -22.91 -49.13
C VAL A 639 -33.74 -23.38 -48.48
N THR A 640 -34.80 -23.57 -49.26
CA THR A 640 -36.08 -24.07 -48.72
C THR A 640 -36.04 -25.52 -48.25
N LYS A 641 -35.18 -26.38 -48.82
CA LYS A 641 -34.92 -27.74 -48.29
C LYS A 641 -34.21 -27.67 -46.95
N VAL A 642 -33.15 -26.86 -46.81
CA VAL A 642 -32.41 -26.72 -45.55
C VAL A 642 -33.28 -26.12 -44.45
N LEU A 643 -34.08 -25.10 -44.76
CA LEU A 643 -35.10 -24.56 -43.83
C LEU A 643 -36.12 -25.62 -43.38
N GLY A 644 -36.39 -26.64 -44.19
CA GLY A 644 -37.24 -27.77 -43.85
C GLY A 644 -36.63 -28.77 -42.87
N MET A 645 -35.30 -28.77 -42.68
CA MET A 645 -34.56 -29.66 -41.77
C MET A 645 -34.24 -29.04 -40.41
N VAL A 646 -34.37 -27.71 -40.26
CA VAL A 646 -34.13 -26.97 -39.00
C VAL A 646 -35.04 -27.49 -37.87
N PRO A 647 -34.53 -27.72 -36.64
CA PRO A 647 -35.33 -28.27 -35.56
C PRO A 647 -36.42 -27.31 -35.09
N ILE A 648 -37.56 -27.88 -34.70
CA ILE A 648 -38.62 -27.19 -33.98
C ILE A 648 -38.32 -27.38 -32.49
N VAL A 649 -38.05 -26.28 -31.78
CA VAL A 649 -37.96 -26.29 -30.32
C VAL A 649 -39.36 -26.48 -29.75
N SER A 650 -39.61 -27.65 -29.18
CA SER A 650 -40.90 -28.03 -28.59
C SER A 650 -40.83 -27.95 -27.06
N LYS A 651 -41.90 -27.46 -26.42
CA LYS A 651 -42.04 -27.52 -24.97
C LYS A 651 -42.66 -28.84 -24.57
N ARG A 652 -41.90 -29.70 -23.88
CA ARG A 652 -42.42 -30.95 -23.33
C ARG A 652 -42.60 -30.81 -21.83
N ARG A 653 -43.86 -30.70 -21.39
CA ARG A 653 -44.20 -30.81 -19.97
C ARG A 653 -44.29 -32.28 -19.60
N HIS A 654 -43.47 -32.69 -18.65
CA HIS A 654 -43.63 -33.99 -18.00
C HIS A 654 -43.73 -33.77 -16.48
N VAL A 655 -44.32 -34.74 -15.79
CA VAL A 655 -44.41 -34.74 -14.33
C VAL A 655 -43.31 -35.65 -13.85
N ASP A 656 -42.37 -35.11 -13.07
CA ASP A 656 -41.30 -35.90 -12.48
C ASP A 656 -41.90 -36.93 -11.52
N THR A 657 -41.61 -38.21 -11.72
CA THR A 657 -42.27 -39.31 -11.00
C THR A 657 -41.94 -39.36 -9.51
N GLU A 658 -40.88 -38.67 -9.07
CA GLU A 658 -40.45 -38.63 -7.68
C GLU A 658 -40.89 -37.35 -6.92
N THR A 659 -41.06 -36.22 -7.61
CA THR A 659 -41.39 -34.93 -6.98
C THR A 659 -42.82 -34.46 -7.23
N GLY A 660 -43.51 -35.04 -8.23
CA GLY A 660 -44.87 -34.66 -8.60
C GLY A 660 -45.01 -33.25 -9.19
N GLN A 661 -43.90 -32.54 -9.41
CA GLN A 661 -43.88 -31.22 -10.03
C GLN A 661 -43.79 -31.35 -11.55
N THR A 662 -44.43 -30.42 -12.26
CA THR A 662 -44.31 -30.33 -13.72
C THR A 662 -43.00 -29.62 -14.08
N VAL A 663 -42.02 -30.37 -14.58
CA VAL A 663 -40.79 -29.80 -15.12
C VAL A 663 -41.01 -29.44 -16.60
N GLU A 664 -40.66 -28.21 -16.96
CA GLU A 664 -40.74 -27.72 -18.35
C GLU A 664 -39.40 -27.93 -19.06
N ASP A 665 -39.27 -29.05 -19.78
CA ASP A 665 -38.10 -29.30 -20.62
C ASP A 665 -38.30 -28.77 -22.05
N TRP A 666 -37.21 -28.25 -22.60
CA TRP A 666 -37.13 -27.78 -23.97
C TRP A 666 -36.47 -28.88 -24.84
N ASP A 667 -37.29 -29.61 -25.60
CA ASP A 667 -36.78 -30.68 -26.48
C ASP A 667 -36.69 -30.19 -27.93
N MET A 668 -35.50 -30.34 -28.52
CA MET A 668 -35.25 -30.05 -29.93
C MET A 668 -35.73 -31.22 -30.78
N VAL A 669 -36.79 -30.99 -31.56
CA VAL A 669 -37.40 -32.00 -32.42
C VAL A 669 -37.06 -31.71 -33.87
N PHE A 670 -36.38 -32.64 -34.54
CA PHE A 670 -36.04 -32.49 -35.95
C PHE A 670 -37.19 -32.96 -36.84
N PRO A 671 -37.62 -32.14 -37.82
CA PRO A 671 -38.62 -32.49 -38.83
C PRO A 671 -38.47 -33.90 -39.42
N ASP A 672 -37.26 -34.31 -39.78
CA ASP A 672 -37.00 -35.61 -40.41
C ASP A 672 -37.16 -36.80 -39.46
N ASP A 673 -36.76 -36.65 -38.20
CA ASP A 673 -36.83 -37.74 -37.21
C ASP A 673 -38.29 -38.00 -36.81
N GLU A 674 -39.13 -36.97 -36.73
CA GLU A 674 -40.59 -37.16 -36.57
C GLU A 674 -41.27 -37.71 -37.83
N ARG A 675 -40.78 -37.37 -39.02
CA ARG A 675 -41.35 -37.87 -40.28
C ARG A 675 -41.15 -39.38 -40.46
N GLU A 676 -40.05 -39.92 -39.93
CA GLU A 676 -39.78 -41.36 -39.85
C GLU A 676 -40.48 -42.04 -38.66
N ALA A 677 -40.57 -41.37 -37.50
CA ALA A 677 -41.16 -41.97 -36.29
C ALA A 677 -42.70 -41.91 -36.20
N ASN A 678 -43.34 -40.80 -36.62
CA ASN A 678 -44.78 -40.57 -36.54
C ASN A 678 -45.30 -39.59 -37.63
N PRO A 679 -45.76 -40.08 -38.80
CA PRO A 679 -46.23 -39.24 -39.91
C PRO A 679 -47.45 -38.34 -39.59
N THR A 680 -48.16 -38.59 -38.49
CA THR A 680 -49.35 -37.86 -38.06
C THR A 680 -49.04 -36.67 -37.17
N SER A 681 -48.08 -36.77 -36.23
CA SER A 681 -47.62 -35.64 -35.41
C SER A 681 -46.93 -34.59 -36.27
N PHE A 682 -46.14 -35.04 -37.24
CA PHE A 682 -45.45 -34.17 -38.19
C PHE A 682 -46.41 -33.23 -38.96
N LYS A 683 -47.52 -33.77 -39.49
CA LYS A 683 -48.55 -32.94 -40.17
C LYS A 683 -49.21 -31.94 -39.23
N PHE A 684 -49.44 -32.32 -37.98
CA PHE A 684 -50.00 -31.43 -36.96
C PHE A 684 -49.02 -30.28 -36.64
N LEU A 685 -47.74 -30.58 -36.44
CA LEU A 685 -46.67 -29.58 -36.24
C LEU A 685 -46.52 -28.64 -37.45
N GLN A 686 -46.53 -29.15 -38.68
CA GLN A 686 -46.54 -28.30 -39.88
C GLN A 686 -47.75 -27.36 -39.92
N SER A 687 -48.94 -27.84 -39.55
CA SER A 687 -50.15 -27.00 -39.50
C SER A 687 -50.07 -25.93 -38.41
N ALA A 688 -49.48 -26.25 -37.25
CA ALA A 688 -49.24 -25.29 -36.17
C ALA A 688 -48.19 -24.23 -36.55
N LEU A 689 -47.16 -24.60 -37.31
CA LEU A 689 -46.13 -23.70 -37.81
C LEU A 689 -46.70 -22.76 -38.90
N ALA A 690 -47.51 -23.30 -39.82
CA ALA A 690 -48.27 -22.49 -40.79
C ALA A 690 -49.20 -21.48 -40.09
N TRP A 691 -49.88 -21.90 -39.02
CA TRP A 691 -50.72 -21.01 -38.19
C TRP A 691 -49.91 -19.93 -37.46
N LYS A 692 -48.77 -20.29 -36.84
CA LYS A 692 -47.88 -19.32 -36.18
C LYS A 692 -47.30 -18.30 -37.16
N ASN A 693 -46.89 -18.74 -38.35
CA ASN A 693 -46.40 -17.85 -39.41
C ASN A 693 -47.52 -16.96 -39.98
N ALA A 694 -48.78 -17.45 -40.01
CA ALA A 694 -49.93 -16.63 -40.35
C ALA A 694 -50.23 -15.57 -39.28
N GLN A 695 -50.12 -15.93 -37.98
CA GLN A 695 -50.20 -14.95 -36.88
C GLN A 695 -49.13 -13.87 -36.98
N ALA A 696 -47.87 -14.25 -37.19
CA ALA A 696 -46.75 -13.30 -37.32
C ALA A 696 -46.91 -12.35 -38.52
N LYS A 697 -47.55 -12.78 -39.61
CA LYS A 697 -47.92 -11.93 -40.76
C LYS A 697 -49.19 -11.10 -40.52
N GLY A 698 -50.03 -11.47 -39.55
CA GLY A 698 -51.27 -10.76 -39.20
C GLY A 698 -51.06 -9.54 -38.29
N THR A 699 -49.97 -9.50 -37.53
CA THR A 699 -49.62 -8.38 -36.64
C THR A 699 -48.61 -7.43 -37.29
N GLY A 700 -49.08 -6.61 -38.23
CA GLY A 700 -48.27 -5.57 -38.86
C GLY A 700 -48.12 -4.31 -37.99
N GLY A 701 -47.04 -4.22 -37.23
CA GLY A 701 -46.66 -3.01 -36.47
C GLY A 701 -45.39 -3.25 -35.66
N PRO A 702 -44.34 -2.41 -35.76
CA PRO A 702 -43.01 -2.77 -35.26
C PRO A 702 -42.95 -2.68 -33.73
N THR A 703 -42.66 -3.81 -33.08
CA THR A 703 -42.13 -3.82 -31.71
C THR A 703 -40.78 -4.51 -31.71
N ILE A 704 -39.78 -3.74 -31.31
CA ILE A 704 -38.38 -4.17 -31.22
C ILE A 704 -38.27 -5.21 -30.11
N LEU A 705 -37.77 -6.39 -30.47
CA LEU A 705 -37.09 -7.31 -29.56
C LEU A 705 -35.82 -7.84 -30.23
N SER A 706 -34.98 -6.90 -30.66
CA SER A 706 -33.53 -7.13 -30.63
C SER A 706 -33.13 -7.32 -29.16
N GLY A 707 -32.59 -8.49 -28.81
CA GLY A 707 -32.38 -8.79 -27.39
C GLY A 707 -31.84 -10.18 -27.06
N PHE A 708 -30.94 -10.74 -27.87
CA PHE A 708 -29.80 -11.55 -27.39
C PHE A 708 -28.81 -11.88 -28.53
N THR A 709 -28.07 -10.87 -28.98
CA THR A 709 -26.75 -11.11 -29.58
C THR A 709 -25.68 -10.89 -28.52
N ALA A 710 -24.66 -11.73 -28.55
CA ALA A 710 -23.60 -11.90 -27.57
C ALA A 710 -23.11 -10.64 -26.83
N ALA A 711 -23.05 -10.73 -25.50
CA ALA A 711 -22.15 -9.93 -24.67
C ALA A 711 -20.91 -10.77 -24.33
N SER A 712 -19.93 -10.78 -25.24
CA SER A 712 -18.55 -11.02 -24.82
C SER A 712 -18.01 -9.75 -24.14
N SER A 713 -17.21 -9.95 -23.11
CA SER A 713 -16.64 -8.92 -22.21
C SER A 713 -16.07 -7.67 -22.91
N ALA A 714 -16.39 -6.48 -22.38
CA ALA A 714 -15.40 -5.65 -21.68
C ALA A 714 -15.99 -4.37 -21.03
N LYS A 715 -15.65 -4.16 -19.75
CA LYS A 715 -15.45 -2.90 -19.01
C LYS A 715 -16.41 -1.71 -19.18
N GLU A 716 -16.96 -1.27 -18.05
CA GLU A 716 -17.09 0.15 -17.72
C GLU A 716 -16.85 0.34 -16.20
N ASP A 717 -16.08 1.38 -15.85
CA ASP A 717 -15.87 1.87 -14.48
C ASP A 717 -16.70 3.15 -14.26
N ASP A 718 -16.88 3.50 -12.99
CA ASP A 718 -17.22 4.84 -12.48
C ASP A 718 -18.60 5.49 -12.79
N ALA A 719 -19.46 5.37 -11.78
CA ALA A 719 -19.74 6.47 -10.83
C ALA A 719 -21.08 7.23 -10.92
N HIS A 720 -21.78 7.20 -9.77
CA HIS A 720 -22.61 8.26 -9.17
C HIS A 720 -23.91 8.67 -9.91
N SER A 721 -25.03 8.95 -9.22
CA SER A 721 -25.27 9.18 -7.78
C SER A 721 -26.76 9.13 -7.44
N ASP A 722 -27.09 8.81 -6.17
CA ASP A 722 -28.16 9.42 -5.34
C ASP A 722 -29.66 9.29 -5.80
N VAL A 723 -30.70 9.14 -4.97
CA VAL A 723 -30.91 9.16 -3.50
C VAL A 723 -32.35 8.62 -3.23
N ALA A 724 -32.83 8.14 -2.06
CA ALA A 724 -32.25 7.82 -0.74
C ALA A 724 -33.17 6.87 0.06
N SER A 725 -32.60 5.99 0.89
CA SER A 725 -33.15 5.54 2.20
C SER A 725 -34.39 4.60 2.18
N SER A 726 -34.65 3.74 3.18
CA SER A 726 -34.11 3.65 4.55
C SER A 726 -34.35 2.28 5.22
N HIS A 727 -33.56 2.00 6.27
CA HIS A 727 -33.80 1.11 7.43
C HIS A 727 -33.75 -0.42 7.29
N GLY A 728 -33.01 -1.06 8.21
CA GLY A 728 -33.03 -2.52 8.43
C GLY A 728 -31.77 -3.12 9.07
N ASP A 729 -31.23 -2.54 10.15
CA ASP A 729 -30.23 -3.23 11.01
C ASP A 729 -30.86 -4.46 11.68
N GLU A 730 -30.08 -5.55 11.85
CA GLU A 730 -29.68 -6.05 13.19
C GLU A 730 -28.74 -7.28 13.12
N SER A 731 -27.54 -7.12 13.71
CA SER A 731 -26.71 -8.09 14.45
C SER A 731 -26.69 -9.59 14.09
N GLU A 732 -25.48 -10.15 13.84
CA GLU A 732 -24.50 -10.52 14.89
C GLU A 732 -23.05 -10.25 14.43
#